data_AF-A0A9E1RLA3-F1
#
_entry.id   AF-A0A9E1RLA3-F1
#
_cell.length_a   1.000
_cell.length_b   1.000
_cell.length_c   1.000
_cell.angle_alpha   90.00
_cell.angle_beta   90.00
_cell.angle_gamma   90.00
#
_symmetry.space_group_name_H-M   'P 1'
#
loop_
_entity.id
_entity.type
_entity.pdbx_description
1 polymer ?
#
loop_
_entity_poly.entity_id
_entity_poly.type
_entity_poly.pdbx_seq_one_letter_code
_entity_poly.pdbx_strand_id
1 'polypeptide(L)'
;MSWLRELTERHAIRWYGTRHDERTPGAWQQIDHELATIEKLGFPGYFLVVYDIVEFCRRNDIYCQGRGSAANSAVCFALGITKADAVSLGLLFERFLSPERDGPPDIDIDIESGRREEVIQYVYERYGRHHAAQVANVITYRARSSVRDMARALGYAPGQQDAFAKNLSRWGGLADQDATSPGSQGSGTQGSGTQEPEQQGDSAIPADVIALAAELENSPRHLGIHSGGMVICDRPIIEVCPVEWARMADRSVLQWDKEDCAAVGLVKFDLLGLGMLSALHLAVDLIADCYGIDIDLAAIPQEDCVYDMLCKADSIGVFQVESRAQMATLPRLKPRTFYDLVVEVALIRPGPIQGGSVHPYIRRRNGREEVTYLHPLLENALAKTLGIPLFQEQLMQMAIDVAGFTAAEADELRQAMGSKRSQARMERLRERFYDGMGERGIVGETADLIWEKLAAFANFGFPESHSVSFAYLVYSSSWIKYHYPAAFCASLLNAQPMGFYSPHTLVQDARRHGVKVYRPCINDSAAGATVEGAADESVMRMGISSVRHVGDDLAEAIVAERQQNGLFLSIEDVRHRTGADRRVLEALATAGAFDRILEQGDSSSVTDRRQALWTAGAVAATGPGQLPGIVTGVQAPQLPGMSDRELAQADMWATGVAAEGHPTRFIRDRLSDEGVVTASELATHPHGKVMIAGVVTHRQRPATASGTTFLNIEDETGLINVIVSKGCWIRHRMIVGTAPALYVRGRLERSEGVVNVIAERVEALSLQVQSKSRDFR
;
A
#
# COMPACT_ATOMS: atom_id res chain seq x y z
N MET A 1 -21.43 25.64 -18.82
CA MET A 1 -21.70 26.06 -17.42
C MET A 1 -23.11 25.67 -16.97
N SER A 2 -24.16 26.03 -17.69
CA SER A 2 -25.57 25.71 -17.34
C SER A 2 -25.78 24.25 -16.93
N TRP A 3 -25.23 23.30 -17.71
CA TRP A 3 -25.35 21.87 -17.40
C TRP A 3 -24.65 21.44 -16.11
N LEU A 4 -23.49 22.03 -15.79
CA LEU A 4 -22.79 21.74 -14.54
C LEU A 4 -23.61 22.22 -13.34
N ARG A 5 -24.18 23.44 -13.39
CA ARG A 5 -25.03 23.98 -12.31
C ARG A 5 -26.22 23.07 -12.03
N GLU A 6 -26.91 22.68 -13.09
CA GLU A 6 -28.07 21.79 -13.04
C GLU A 6 -27.73 20.43 -12.42
N LEU A 7 -26.62 19.79 -12.85
CA LEU A 7 -26.18 18.53 -12.26
C LEU A 7 -25.81 18.67 -10.78
N THR A 8 -25.04 19.70 -10.44
CA THR A 8 -24.64 19.97 -9.05
C THR A 8 -25.87 20.17 -8.18
N GLU A 9 -26.86 20.94 -8.64
CA GLU A 9 -28.08 21.19 -7.88
C GLU A 9 -28.89 19.91 -7.63
N ARG A 10 -29.10 19.08 -8.66
CA ARG A 10 -29.81 17.81 -8.51
C ARG A 10 -29.18 16.90 -7.47
N HIS A 11 -27.85 16.75 -7.51
CA HIS A 11 -27.17 15.84 -6.60
C HIS A 11 -26.95 16.44 -5.20
N ALA A 12 -26.73 17.75 -5.10
CA ALA A 12 -26.57 18.44 -3.82
C ALA A 12 -27.81 18.29 -2.93
N ILE A 13 -29.03 18.23 -3.50
CA ILE A 13 -30.27 18.00 -2.74
C ILE A 13 -30.20 16.71 -1.91
N ARG A 14 -29.61 15.64 -2.46
CA ARG A 14 -29.46 14.34 -1.75
C ARG A 14 -28.62 14.47 -0.48
N TRP A 15 -27.66 15.39 -0.43
CA TRP A 15 -26.73 15.54 0.68
C TRP A 15 -27.08 16.70 1.60
N TYR A 16 -27.35 17.87 1.03
CA TYR A 16 -27.55 19.13 1.76
C TYR A 16 -29.01 19.55 1.87
N GLY A 17 -29.96 18.82 1.26
CA GLY A 17 -31.36 19.24 1.24
C GLY A 17 -31.63 20.33 0.20
N THR A 18 -32.85 20.86 0.16
CA THR A 18 -33.19 21.91 -0.81
C THR A 18 -32.58 23.25 -0.41
N ARG A 19 -32.47 24.21 -1.33
CA ARG A 19 -32.00 25.58 -1.03
C ARG A 19 -32.82 26.27 0.07
N HIS A 20 -34.08 25.88 0.25
CA HIS A 20 -34.98 26.45 1.26
C HIS A 20 -35.00 25.66 2.59
N ASP A 21 -34.45 24.45 2.59
CA ASP A 21 -34.41 23.52 3.72
C ASP A 21 -33.04 22.84 3.76
N GLU A 22 -32.04 23.66 4.04
CA GLU A 22 -30.63 23.27 4.03
C GLU A 22 -30.28 22.50 5.33
N ARG A 23 -29.80 21.26 5.18
CA ARG A 23 -29.37 20.39 6.29
C ARG A 23 -28.00 20.74 6.84
N THR A 24 -27.10 21.22 5.99
CA THR A 24 -25.74 21.62 6.37
C THR A 24 -25.60 23.13 6.14
N PRO A 25 -25.60 23.96 7.19
CA PRO A 25 -25.59 25.41 7.05
C PRO A 25 -24.45 25.92 6.17
N GLY A 26 -24.77 26.74 5.18
CA GLY A 26 -23.81 27.40 4.29
C GLY A 26 -23.34 26.55 3.11
N ALA A 27 -23.85 25.32 2.94
CA ALA A 27 -23.49 24.45 1.83
C ALA A 27 -23.85 25.03 0.46
N TRP A 28 -25.04 25.60 0.29
CA TRP A 28 -25.48 26.23 -0.95
C TRP A 28 -24.70 27.52 -1.24
N GLN A 29 -24.36 28.30 -0.20
CA GLN A 29 -23.51 29.48 -0.35
C GLN A 29 -22.12 29.08 -0.87
N GLN A 30 -21.55 28.01 -0.31
CA GLN A 30 -20.27 27.46 -0.77
C GLN A 30 -20.37 26.95 -2.22
N ILE A 31 -21.40 26.16 -2.55
CA ILE A 31 -21.63 25.67 -3.92
C ILE A 31 -21.73 26.82 -4.93
N ASP A 32 -22.45 27.90 -4.59
CA ASP A 32 -22.62 29.04 -5.48
C ASP A 32 -21.30 29.80 -5.71
N HIS A 33 -20.47 29.94 -4.66
CA HIS A 33 -19.11 30.51 -4.74
C HIS A 33 -18.18 29.66 -5.61
N GLU A 34 -18.18 28.34 -5.40
CA GLU A 34 -17.38 27.39 -6.19
C GLU A 34 -17.77 27.42 -7.67
N LEU A 35 -19.07 27.35 -7.97
CA LEU A 35 -19.59 27.39 -9.34
C LEU A 35 -19.24 28.71 -10.04
N ALA A 36 -19.32 29.85 -9.34
CA ALA A 36 -18.89 31.14 -9.88
C ALA A 36 -17.39 31.17 -10.20
N THR A 37 -16.55 30.58 -9.34
CA THR A 37 -15.11 30.47 -9.57
C THR A 37 -14.78 29.57 -10.75
N ILE A 38 -15.45 28.41 -10.86
CA ILE A 38 -15.31 27.47 -12.00
C ILE A 38 -15.70 28.14 -13.32
N GLU A 39 -16.79 28.93 -13.31
CA GLU A 39 -17.25 29.68 -14.49
C GLU A 39 -16.24 30.73 -14.91
N LYS A 40 -15.73 31.53 -13.97
CA LYS A 40 -14.74 32.58 -14.22
C LYS A 40 -13.45 32.03 -14.82
N LEU A 41 -13.02 30.84 -14.38
CA LEU A 41 -11.80 30.19 -14.86
C LEU A 41 -11.99 29.36 -16.14
N GLY A 42 -13.23 29.18 -16.61
CA GLY A 42 -13.49 28.42 -17.83
C GLY A 42 -13.30 26.90 -17.69
N PHE A 43 -13.46 26.35 -16.48
CA PHE A 43 -13.32 24.90 -16.23
C PHE A 43 -14.60 24.04 -16.18
N PRO A 44 -15.81 24.48 -16.60
CA PRO A 44 -16.98 23.61 -16.46
C PRO A 44 -16.87 22.33 -17.31
N GLY A 45 -16.20 22.38 -18.47
CA GLY A 45 -15.96 21.18 -19.30
C GLY A 45 -15.09 20.14 -18.58
N TYR A 46 -14.07 20.58 -17.85
CA TYR A 46 -13.18 19.72 -17.08
C TYR A 46 -13.94 18.93 -16.00
N PHE A 47 -14.78 19.62 -15.21
CA PHE A 47 -15.62 18.96 -14.20
C PHE A 47 -16.62 17.98 -14.81
N LEU A 48 -17.18 18.30 -15.98
CA LEU A 48 -18.10 17.42 -16.69
C LEU A 48 -17.41 16.15 -17.21
N VAL A 49 -16.16 16.24 -17.68
CA VAL A 49 -15.37 15.06 -18.08
C VAL A 49 -15.11 14.15 -16.89
N VAL A 50 -14.66 14.71 -15.76
CA VAL A 50 -14.44 13.95 -14.53
C VAL A 50 -15.74 13.32 -14.02
N TYR A 51 -16.83 14.07 -14.00
CA TYR A 51 -18.15 13.55 -13.64
C TYR A 51 -18.60 12.40 -14.56
N ASP A 52 -18.41 12.52 -15.88
CA ASP A 52 -18.76 11.48 -16.85
C ASP A 52 -17.97 10.19 -16.62
N ILE A 53 -16.69 10.28 -16.25
CA ILE A 53 -15.86 9.12 -15.85
C ILE A 53 -16.38 8.49 -14.55
N VAL A 54 -16.65 9.30 -13.52
CA VAL A 54 -17.19 8.81 -12.24
C VAL A 54 -18.59 8.18 -12.41
N GLU A 55 -19.42 8.75 -13.28
CA GLU A 55 -20.73 8.21 -13.64
C GLU A 55 -20.59 6.89 -14.40
N PHE A 56 -19.61 6.76 -15.31
CA PHE A 56 -19.30 5.48 -15.93
C PHE A 56 -18.93 4.42 -14.88
N CYS A 57 -18.05 4.75 -13.93
CA CYS A 57 -17.70 3.84 -12.84
C CYS A 57 -18.96 3.42 -12.06
N ARG A 58 -19.80 4.39 -11.66
CA ARG A 58 -21.04 4.13 -10.92
C ARG A 58 -22.02 3.20 -11.66
N ARG A 59 -22.22 3.41 -12.97
CA ARG A 59 -23.16 2.58 -13.77
C ARG A 59 -22.67 1.15 -14.02
N ASN A 60 -21.35 0.94 -13.99
CA ASN A 60 -20.73 -0.36 -14.22
C ASN A 60 -20.27 -1.02 -12.91
N ASP A 61 -20.73 -0.48 -11.78
CA ASP A 61 -20.40 -0.96 -10.44
C ASP A 61 -18.89 -1.04 -10.21
N ILE A 62 -18.18 0.05 -10.50
CA ILE A 62 -16.75 0.20 -10.27
C ILE A 62 -16.58 1.24 -9.18
N TYR A 63 -15.97 0.85 -8.06
CA TYR A 63 -15.65 1.75 -6.97
C TYR A 63 -14.55 2.71 -7.41
N CYS A 64 -14.84 4.00 -7.25
CA CYS A 64 -13.89 5.06 -7.49
C CYS A 64 -14.04 6.19 -6.46
N GLN A 65 -12.93 6.90 -6.23
CA GLN A 65 -12.88 8.03 -5.31
C GLN A 65 -11.91 9.09 -5.83
N GLY A 66 -12.39 10.33 -5.93
CA GLY A 66 -11.54 11.51 -6.12
C GLY A 66 -10.70 11.78 -4.88
N ARG A 67 -9.41 12.07 -5.07
CA ARG A 67 -8.46 12.35 -3.97
C ARG A 67 -7.74 13.68 -4.17
N GLY A 68 -6.82 13.99 -3.24
CA GLY A 68 -6.03 15.21 -3.30
C GLY A 68 -6.87 16.44 -2.97
N SER A 69 -6.56 17.57 -3.61
CA SER A 69 -7.25 18.82 -3.34
C SER A 69 -8.72 18.82 -3.78
N ALA A 70 -9.15 17.89 -4.64
CA ALA A 70 -10.54 17.79 -5.08
C ALA A 70 -11.53 17.64 -3.91
N ALA A 71 -11.10 17.03 -2.81
CA ALA A 71 -11.90 16.88 -1.59
C ALA A 71 -12.22 18.20 -0.87
N ASN A 72 -11.59 19.33 -1.23
CA ASN A 72 -11.97 20.66 -0.72
C ASN A 72 -13.21 21.25 -1.42
N SER A 73 -13.78 20.59 -2.44
CA SER A 73 -14.88 21.15 -3.24
C SER A 73 -16.22 20.51 -2.87
N ALA A 74 -17.16 21.34 -2.45
CA ALA A 74 -18.56 20.98 -2.27
C ALA A 74 -19.21 20.57 -3.60
N VAL A 75 -18.80 21.18 -4.72
CA VAL A 75 -19.24 20.76 -6.08
C VAL A 75 -18.77 19.34 -6.40
N CYS A 76 -17.49 19.01 -6.14
CA CYS A 76 -16.98 17.65 -6.33
C CYS A 76 -17.72 16.62 -5.46
N PHE A 77 -18.00 16.97 -4.21
CA PHE A 77 -18.75 16.10 -3.30
C PHE A 77 -20.20 15.88 -3.79
N ALA A 78 -20.89 16.96 -4.17
CA ALA A 78 -22.25 16.88 -4.70
C ALA A 78 -22.31 15.98 -5.94
N LEU A 79 -21.38 16.12 -6.89
CA LEU A 79 -21.31 15.28 -8.08
C LEU A 79 -20.89 13.82 -7.79
N GLY A 80 -20.53 13.51 -6.54
CA GLY A 80 -20.04 12.21 -6.10
C GLY A 80 -18.65 11.87 -6.62
N ILE A 81 -17.88 12.88 -7.05
CA ILE A 81 -16.47 12.75 -7.44
C ILE A 81 -15.66 12.43 -6.20
N THR A 82 -15.88 13.14 -5.09
CA THR A 82 -15.26 12.86 -3.79
C THR A 82 -16.28 12.27 -2.82
N LYS A 83 -15.81 11.53 -1.82
CA LYS A 83 -16.65 11.00 -0.72
C LYS A 83 -16.57 11.85 0.56
N ALA A 84 -15.78 12.91 0.53
CA ALA A 84 -15.54 13.80 1.65
C ALA A 84 -16.43 15.04 1.56
N ASP A 85 -17.25 15.27 2.59
CA ASP A 85 -18.08 16.47 2.70
C ASP A 85 -17.22 17.67 3.12
N ALA A 86 -16.85 18.49 2.13
CA ALA A 86 -16.01 19.67 2.33
C ALA A 86 -16.62 20.70 3.30
N VAL A 87 -17.95 20.84 3.31
CA VAL A 87 -18.66 21.86 4.10
C VAL A 87 -18.71 21.44 5.56
N SER A 88 -19.18 20.22 5.84
CA SER A 88 -19.26 19.71 7.22
C SER A 88 -17.88 19.58 7.87
N LEU A 89 -16.85 19.31 7.06
CA LEU A 89 -15.46 19.23 7.53
C LEU A 89 -14.77 20.60 7.54
N GLY A 90 -15.37 21.68 7.04
CA GLY A 90 -14.76 23.01 6.99
C GLY A 90 -13.43 23.03 6.24
N LEU A 91 -13.40 22.45 5.04
CA LEU A 91 -12.23 22.40 4.16
C LEU A 91 -12.13 23.65 3.28
N LEU A 92 -10.90 24.06 2.93
CA LEU A 92 -10.65 25.31 2.23
C LEU A 92 -10.65 25.12 0.71
N PHE A 93 -11.72 25.54 0.03
CA PHE A 93 -11.87 25.39 -1.43
C PHE A 93 -10.74 26.02 -2.23
N GLU A 94 -10.19 27.16 -1.81
CA GLU A 94 -9.16 27.87 -2.56
C GLU A 94 -7.84 27.11 -2.64
N ARG A 95 -7.64 26.09 -1.78
CA ARG A 95 -6.53 25.14 -1.93
C ARG A 95 -6.66 24.29 -3.20
N PHE A 96 -7.88 24.05 -3.65
CA PHE A 96 -8.18 23.32 -4.88
C PHE A 96 -8.13 24.22 -6.10
N LEU A 97 -8.88 25.32 -6.08
CA LEU A 97 -9.04 26.21 -7.22
C LEU A 97 -9.09 27.67 -6.77
N SER A 98 -8.22 28.50 -7.35
CA SER A 98 -8.17 29.94 -7.10
C SER A 98 -8.03 30.72 -8.41
N PRO A 99 -8.55 31.96 -8.49
CA PRO A 99 -8.46 32.78 -9.71
C PRO A 99 -7.05 33.13 -10.19
N GLU A 100 -6.06 33.06 -9.29
CA GLU A 100 -4.66 33.45 -9.54
C GLU A 100 -3.77 32.27 -9.90
N ARG A 101 -4.31 31.04 -9.89
CA ARG A 101 -3.59 29.84 -10.30
C ARG A 101 -3.64 29.67 -11.82
N ASP A 102 -2.49 29.44 -12.43
CA ASP A 102 -2.40 29.08 -13.84
C ASP A 102 -2.78 27.60 -14.06
N GLY A 103 -3.70 27.37 -15.01
CA GLY A 103 -4.06 26.04 -15.51
C GLY A 103 -5.20 25.33 -14.73
N PRO A 104 -5.70 24.21 -15.29
CA PRO A 104 -6.77 23.42 -14.68
C PRO A 104 -6.32 22.79 -13.34
N PRO A 105 -7.27 22.54 -12.41
CA PRO A 105 -6.95 21.77 -11.22
C PRO A 105 -6.63 20.31 -11.58
N ASP A 106 -5.84 19.62 -10.75
CA ASP A 106 -5.56 18.18 -10.90
C ASP A 106 -6.59 17.42 -10.05
N ILE A 107 -7.55 16.74 -10.70
CA ILE A 107 -8.47 15.81 -10.05
C ILE A 107 -8.01 14.37 -10.35
N ASP A 108 -7.33 13.79 -9.36
CA ASP A 108 -6.96 12.39 -9.35
C ASP A 108 -8.17 11.52 -8.99
N ILE A 109 -8.43 10.47 -9.76
CA ILE A 109 -9.46 9.47 -9.47
C ILE A 109 -8.77 8.14 -9.17
N ASP A 110 -8.89 7.67 -7.93
CA ASP A 110 -8.57 6.30 -7.56
C ASP A 110 -9.73 5.39 -8.00
N ILE A 111 -9.40 4.28 -8.66
CA ILE A 111 -10.32 3.29 -9.22
C ILE A 111 -9.85 1.92 -8.73
N GLU A 112 -10.76 0.96 -8.60
CA GLU A 112 -10.39 -0.44 -8.41
C GLU A 112 -9.25 -0.89 -9.34
N SER A 113 -8.21 -1.46 -8.76
CA SER A 113 -7.00 -1.83 -9.51
C SER A 113 -7.26 -2.89 -10.59
N GLY A 114 -8.19 -3.82 -10.33
CA GLY A 114 -8.54 -4.90 -11.27
C GLY A 114 -9.37 -4.43 -12.45
N ARG A 115 -10.21 -3.40 -12.25
CA ARG A 115 -11.19 -2.91 -13.23
C ARG A 115 -10.81 -1.57 -13.88
N ARG A 116 -9.63 -1.03 -13.54
CA ARG A 116 -9.13 0.24 -14.07
C ARG A 116 -9.03 0.26 -15.60
N GLU A 117 -8.73 -0.88 -16.23
CA GLU A 117 -8.63 -0.95 -17.69
C GLU A 117 -9.94 -0.60 -18.38
N GLU A 118 -11.08 -1.03 -17.83
CA GLU A 118 -12.42 -0.72 -18.35
C GLU A 118 -12.63 0.80 -18.44
N VAL A 119 -12.19 1.54 -17.41
CA VAL A 119 -12.31 2.99 -17.36
C VAL A 119 -11.37 3.68 -18.35
N ILE A 120 -10.15 3.17 -18.54
CA ILE A 120 -9.22 3.70 -19.55
C ILE A 120 -9.80 3.51 -20.96
N GLN A 121 -10.34 2.32 -21.25
CA GLN A 121 -10.96 2.04 -22.54
C GLN A 121 -12.22 2.89 -22.77
N TYR A 122 -13.03 3.09 -21.73
CA TYR A 122 -14.15 4.03 -21.79
C TYR A 122 -13.70 5.44 -22.21
N VAL A 123 -12.60 5.96 -21.63
CA VAL A 123 -12.09 7.29 -22.02
C VAL A 123 -11.65 7.31 -23.49
N TYR A 124 -10.96 6.26 -23.96
CA TYR A 124 -10.60 6.16 -25.39
C TYR A 124 -11.81 6.14 -26.32
N GLU A 125 -12.86 5.40 -25.96
CA GLU A 125 -14.08 5.29 -26.77
C GLU A 125 -14.89 6.58 -26.74
N ARG A 126 -15.07 7.15 -25.54
CA ARG A 126 -15.92 8.31 -25.28
C ARG A 126 -15.35 9.60 -25.86
N TYR A 127 -14.06 9.83 -25.70
CA TYR A 127 -13.38 11.07 -26.13
C TYR A 127 -12.60 10.91 -27.44
N GLY A 128 -12.59 9.69 -28.00
CA GLY A 128 -11.98 9.37 -29.27
C GLY A 128 -10.50 8.96 -29.12
N ARG A 129 -10.18 7.77 -29.65
CA ARG A 129 -8.84 7.17 -29.52
C ARG A 129 -7.70 8.01 -30.11
N HIS A 130 -8.01 8.85 -31.09
CA HIS A 130 -7.05 9.78 -31.69
C HIS A 130 -6.83 11.05 -30.87
N HIS A 131 -7.65 11.33 -29.87
CA HIS A 131 -7.60 12.53 -29.03
C HIS A 131 -7.12 12.24 -27.61
N ALA A 132 -6.93 10.97 -27.26
CA ALA A 132 -6.46 10.58 -25.93
C ALA A 132 -5.28 9.62 -26.00
N ALA A 133 -4.40 9.68 -25.01
CA ALA A 133 -3.29 8.74 -24.83
C ALA A 133 -2.80 8.73 -23.38
N GLN A 134 -2.15 7.65 -22.97
CA GLN A 134 -1.45 7.56 -21.70
C GLN A 134 -0.17 8.42 -21.74
N VAL A 135 0.24 8.95 -20.60
CA VAL A 135 1.49 9.68 -20.44
C VAL A 135 2.66 8.70 -20.32
N ALA A 136 3.84 9.02 -20.85
CA ALA A 136 5.03 8.20 -20.65
C ALA A 136 5.68 8.43 -19.28
N ASN A 137 6.55 7.51 -18.91
CA ASN A 137 7.45 7.64 -17.79
C ASN A 137 8.86 7.31 -18.26
N VAL A 138 9.80 8.24 -18.10
CA VAL A 138 11.20 8.02 -18.50
C VAL A 138 11.91 7.24 -17.39
N ILE A 139 12.08 5.93 -17.60
CA ILE A 139 12.76 5.08 -16.62
C ILE A 139 14.27 5.26 -16.79
N THR A 140 14.94 5.70 -15.74
CA THR A 140 16.39 5.88 -15.70
C THR A 140 17.11 4.72 -15.02
N TYR A 141 18.37 4.52 -15.38
CA TYR A 141 19.27 3.60 -14.69
C TYR A 141 19.47 4.04 -13.23
N ARG A 142 19.24 3.10 -12.30
CA ARG A 142 19.58 3.23 -10.87
C ARG A 142 20.71 2.26 -10.53
N ALA A 143 21.50 2.53 -9.49
CA ALA A 143 22.68 1.74 -9.07
C ALA A 143 22.57 0.21 -9.30
N ARG A 144 21.50 -0.45 -8.80
CA ARG A 144 21.31 -1.91 -8.98
C ARG A 144 21.07 -2.36 -10.42
N SER A 145 20.26 -1.61 -11.16
CA SER A 145 20.03 -1.91 -12.59
C SER A 145 21.27 -1.63 -13.41
N SER A 146 22.03 -0.57 -13.11
CA SER A 146 23.28 -0.25 -13.78
C SER A 146 24.29 -1.40 -13.60
N VAL A 147 24.52 -1.83 -12.36
CA VAL A 147 25.46 -2.94 -12.08
C VAL A 147 25.02 -4.26 -12.71
N ARG A 148 23.72 -4.59 -12.66
CA ARG A 148 23.22 -5.83 -13.27
C ARG A 148 23.42 -5.83 -14.79
N ASP A 149 23.07 -4.74 -15.46
CA ASP A 149 23.14 -4.66 -16.91
C ASP A 149 24.60 -4.53 -17.39
N MET A 150 25.48 -3.86 -16.64
CA MET A 150 26.92 -3.80 -16.96
C MET A 150 27.64 -5.11 -16.69
N ALA A 151 27.32 -5.82 -15.60
CA ALA A 151 27.83 -7.16 -15.37
C ALA A 151 27.38 -8.13 -16.48
N ARG A 152 26.14 -7.99 -16.96
CA ARG A 152 25.68 -8.77 -18.12
C ARG A 152 26.48 -8.44 -19.38
N ALA A 153 26.70 -7.15 -19.67
CA ALA A 153 27.46 -6.71 -20.83
C ALA A 153 28.91 -7.24 -20.82
N LEU A 154 29.52 -7.33 -19.63
CA LEU A 154 30.85 -7.88 -19.41
C LEU A 154 30.90 -9.43 -19.38
N GLY A 155 29.77 -10.11 -19.52
CA GLY A 155 29.71 -11.58 -19.68
C GLY A 155 29.56 -12.38 -18.38
N TYR A 156 29.25 -11.74 -17.24
CA TYR A 156 29.04 -12.46 -15.97
C TYR A 156 27.78 -13.32 -16.01
N ALA A 157 27.78 -14.47 -15.32
CA ALA A 157 26.62 -15.36 -15.25
C ALA A 157 25.45 -14.74 -14.46
N PRO A 158 24.18 -15.13 -14.73
CA PRO A 158 23.01 -14.55 -14.05
C PRO A 158 23.07 -14.59 -12.51
N GLY A 159 23.60 -15.67 -11.94
CA GLY A 159 23.79 -15.79 -10.49
C GLY A 159 24.78 -14.76 -9.92
N GLN A 160 25.86 -14.46 -10.66
CA GLN A 160 26.85 -13.44 -10.28
C GLN A 160 26.27 -12.04 -10.42
N GLN A 161 25.56 -11.76 -11.52
CA GLN A 161 24.85 -10.49 -11.72
C GLN A 161 23.91 -10.17 -10.54
N ASP A 162 23.15 -11.17 -10.11
CA ASP A 162 22.23 -11.02 -8.97
C ASP A 162 22.96 -10.90 -7.63
N ALA A 163 24.07 -11.62 -7.43
CA ALA A 163 24.90 -11.48 -6.24
C ALA A 163 25.47 -10.06 -6.13
N PHE A 164 26.06 -9.54 -7.21
CA PHE A 164 26.61 -8.19 -7.26
C PHE A 164 25.54 -7.12 -6.98
N ALA A 165 24.38 -7.24 -7.64
CA ALA A 165 23.28 -6.30 -7.44
C ALA A 165 22.68 -6.36 -6.01
N LYS A 166 22.69 -7.53 -5.36
CA LYS A 166 22.22 -7.70 -3.96
C LYS A 166 23.21 -7.13 -2.94
N ASN A 167 24.51 -7.18 -3.23
CA ASN A 167 25.56 -6.64 -2.37
C ASN A 167 25.55 -5.10 -2.32
N LEU A 168 24.94 -4.44 -3.31
CA LEU A 168 24.68 -3.00 -3.25
C LEU A 168 23.65 -2.67 -2.16
N SER A 169 24.04 -1.77 -1.26
CA SER A 169 23.09 -1.10 -0.38
C SER A 169 22.05 -0.38 -1.26
N ARG A 170 20.77 -0.45 -0.88
CA ARG A 170 19.67 0.21 -1.63
C ARG A 170 19.78 1.75 -1.69
N TRP A 171 20.70 2.34 -0.92
CA TRP A 171 20.73 3.77 -0.56
C TRP A 171 22.04 4.49 -0.87
N GLY A 172 23.11 3.79 -1.26
CA GLY A 172 24.37 4.44 -1.67
C GLY A 172 24.44 4.57 -3.18
N GLY A 173 24.85 5.74 -3.67
CA GLY A 173 25.32 5.87 -5.06
C GLY A 173 26.57 5.00 -5.26
N LEU A 174 26.93 4.69 -6.51
CA LEU A 174 28.15 3.92 -6.78
C LEU A 174 29.40 4.59 -6.19
N ALA A 175 29.38 5.93 -6.09
CA ALA A 175 30.41 6.76 -5.48
C ALA A 175 30.60 6.60 -3.95
N ASP A 176 29.60 6.10 -3.21
CA ASP A 176 29.74 5.89 -1.74
C ASP A 176 30.56 4.64 -1.40
N GLN A 177 30.86 3.78 -2.37
CA GLN A 177 31.61 2.55 -2.13
C GLN A 177 33.12 2.79 -2.03
N ASP A 178 33.65 3.78 -2.75
CA ASP A 178 35.08 4.14 -2.70
C ASP A 178 35.52 4.64 -1.31
N ALA A 179 34.60 5.23 -0.53
CA ALA A 179 34.89 5.74 0.81
C ALA A 179 34.91 4.66 1.92
N THR A 180 34.51 3.42 1.62
CA THR A 180 34.46 2.32 2.60
C THR A 180 35.52 1.23 2.39
N SER A 181 36.41 1.42 1.42
CA SER A 181 37.64 0.63 1.31
C SER A 181 38.61 1.05 2.42
N PRO A 182 39.04 0.15 3.32
CA PRO A 182 40.07 0.47 4.29
C PRO A 182 41.41 0.55 3.56
N GLY A 183 41.75 1.73 3.02
CA GLY A 183 42.99 1.86 2.24
C GLY A 183 43.43 3.25 1.80
N SER A 184 42.67 4.33 2.01
CA SER A 184 43.12 5.68 1.60
C SER A 184 43.40 6.60 2.79
N GLN A 185 44.48 6.32 3.51
CA GLN A 185 45.22 7.34 4.24
C GLN A 185 46.73 7.14 4.00
N GLY A 186 47.39 8.22 3.57
CA GLY A 186 48.81 8.44 3.86
C GLY A 186 49.80 8.02 2.76
N SER A 187 50.37 9.03 2.12
CA SER A 187 51.68 8.99 1.47
C SER A 187 52.76 8.38 2.40
N GLY A 188 53.59 7.46 1.88
CA GLY A 188 54.86 7.11 2.54
C GLY A 188 55.46 5.75 2.18
N THR A 189 56.51 5.80 1.35
CA THR A 189 57.67 4.89 1.31
C THR A 189 57.54 3.44 0.81
N GLN A 190 58.53 3.11 -0.04
CA GLN A 190 58.78 1.85 -0.74
C GLN A 190 58.98 0.65 0.21
N GLY A 191 58.46 -0.50 -0.20
CA GLY A 191 58.82 -1.81 0.34
C GLY A 191 58.44 -2.91 -0.66
N SER A 192 59.45 -3.46 -1.34
CA SER A 192 59.35 -4.59 -2.26
C SER A 192 59.01 -5.87 -1.51
N GLY A 193 57.92 -6.54 -1.89
CA GLY A 193 57.58 -7.88 -1.41
C GLY A 193 56.60 -8.54 -2.36
N THR A 194 57.09 -9.51 -3.12
CA THR A 194 56.29 -10.48 -3.88
C THR A 194 55.45 -11.31 -2.90
N GLN A 195 54.13 -11.15 -2.96
CA GLN A 195 53.17 -12.09 -2.38
C GLN A 195 52.14 -12.48 -3.44
N GLU A 196 51.96 -13.78 -3.55
CA GLU A 196 51.04 -14.51 -4.42
C GLU A 196 49.57 -14.10 -4.18
N PRO A 197 48.67 -14.33 -5.14
CA PRO A 197 47.28 -13.91 -5.02
C PRO A 197 46.52 -14.85 -4.07
N GLU A 198 46.42 -14.47 -2.80
CA GLU A 198 45.42 -15.03 -1.90
C GLU A 198 44.02 -14.59 -2.32
N GLN A 199 43.13 -15.58 -2.40
CA GLN A 199 41.74 -15.52 -2.83
C GLN A 199 40.97 -14.40 -2.11
N GLN A 200 40.84 -13.24 -2.76
CA GLN A 200 39.86 -12.22 -2.40
C GLN A 200 38.46 -12.77 -2.68
N GLY A 201 37.62 -12.74 -1.65
CA GLY A 201 36.34 -13.44 -1.61
C GLY A 201 35.44 -13.18 -2.82
N ASP A 202 34.76 -14.25 -3.23
CA ASP A 202 33.85 -14.47 -4.37
C ASP A 202 32.62 -13.52 -4.46
N SER A 203 32.65 -12.37 -3.79
CA SER A 203 31.49 -11.52 -3.52
C SER A 203 31.76 -10.01 -3.71
N ALA A 204 32.97 -9.58 -4.07
CA ALA A 204 33.24 -8.19 -4.40
C ALA A 204 32.76 -7.87 -5.83
N ILE A 205 32.12 -6.70 -6.01
CA ILE A 205 31.69 -6.26 -7.34
C ILE A 205 32.96 -5.85 -8.12
N PRO A 206 33.20 -6.39 -9.33
CA PRO A 206 34.35 -6.02 -10.15
C PRO A 206 34.44 -4.52 -10.44
N ALA A 207 35.64 -3.95 -10.43
CA ALA A 207 35.85 -2.51 -10.54
C ALA A 207 35.42 -1.92 -11.90
N ASP A 208 35.61 -2.69 -12.96
CA ASP A 208 35.14 -2.39 -14.32
C ASP A 208 33.60 -2.33 -14.40
N VAL A 209 32.90 -3.26 -13.72
CA VAL A 209 31.43 -3.22 -13.59
C VAL A 209 30.98 -1.95 -12.89
N ILE A 210 31.66 -1.55 -11.80
CA ILE A 210 31.32 -0.33 -11.05
C ILE A 210 31.54 0.92 -11.91
N ALA A 211 32.69 1.02 -12.58
CA ALA A 211 33.04 2.17 -13.41
C ALA A 211 31.99 2.40 -14.51
N LEU A 212 31.67 1.36 -15.28
CA LEU A 212 30.65 1.43 -16.33
C LEU A 212 29.25 1.71 -15.77
N ALA A 213 28.93 1.13 -14.60
CA ALA A 213 27.63 1.36 -13.97
C ALA A 213 27.46 2.81 -13.50
N ALA A 214 28.55 3.46 -13.09
CA ALA A 214 28.55 4.86 -12.65
C ALA A 214 28.35 5.81 -13.84
N GLU A 215 28.96 5.51 -14.98
CA GLU A 215 28.75 6.28 -16.22
C GLU A 215 27.29 6.27 -16.68
N LEU A 216 26.58 5.16 -16.49
CA LEU A 216 25.17 5.03 -16.87
C LEU A 216 24.17 5.51 -15.80
N GLU A 217 24.60 5.76 -14.57
CA GLU A 217 23.67 6.11 -13.49
C GLU A 217 22.86 7.38 -13.83
N ASN A 218 21.54 7.30 -13.63
CA ASN A 218 20.53 8.31 -14.00
C ASN A 218 20.34 8.55 -15.52
N SER A 219 21.06 7.86 -16.40
CA SER A 219 20.79 7.92 -17.85
C SER A 219 19.43 7.27 -18.19
N PRO A 220 18.71 7.75 -19.22
CA PRO A 220 17.48 7.10 -19.70
C PRO A 220 17.74 5.64 -20.12
N ARG A 221 16.85 4.73 -19.72
CA ARG A 221 16.94 3.30 -20.04
C ARG A 221 15.88 2.86 -21.04
N HIS A 222 14.63 3.27 -20.82
CA HIS A 222 13.49 3.01 -21.70
C HIS A 222 12.29 3.86 -21.27
N LEU A 223 11.29 3.98 -22.15
CA LEU A 223 9.98 4.52 -21.80
C LEU A 223 9.12 3.43 -21.16
N GLY A 224 8.42 3.81 -20.09
CA GLY A 224 7.33 3.05 -19.50
C GLY A 224 6.02 3.81 -19.63
N ILE A 225 4.90 3.15 -19.34
CA ILE A 225 3.60 3.81 -19.23
C ILE A 225 3.51 4.43 -17.83
N HIS A 226 3.08 5.69 -17.74
CA HIS A 226 2.77 6.31 -16.45
C HIS A 226 1.64 5.55 -15.76
N SER A 227 1.68 5.48 -14.43
CA SER A 227 0.79 4.59 -13.67
C SER A 227 -0.67 5.02 -13.65
N GLY A 228 -1.04 6.22 -14.11
CA GLY A 228 -2.44 6.65 -14.19
C GLY A 228 -2.72 7.82 -15.13
N GLY A 229 -1.78 8.76 -15.26
CA GLY A 229 -1.86 9.90 -16.19
C GLY A 229 -2.26 9.55 -17.62
N MET A 230 -3.38 10.15 -18.04
CA MET A 230 -3.93 10.14 -19.38
C MET A 230 -4.18 11.59 -19.81
N VAL A 231 -3.92 11.89 -21.08
CA VAL A 231 -4.21 13.20 -21.67
C VAL A 231 -5.43 13.07 -22.56
N ILE A 232 -6.27 14.10 -22.56
CA ILE A 232 -7.39 14.26 -23.50
C ILE A 232 -7.22 15.62 -24.18
N CYS A 233 -7.14 15.63 -25.50
CA CYS A 233 -6.91 16.81 -26.33
C CYS A 233 -8.18 17.25 -27.07
N ASP A 234 -8.24 18.53 -27.43
CA ASP A 234 -9.28 19.13 -28.27
C ASP A 234 -9.12 18.81 -29.78
N ARG A 235 -7.96 18.27 -30.16
CA ARG A 235 -7.54 17.90 -31.51
C ARG A 235 -6.82 16.56 -31.51
N PRO A 236 -6.56 15.93 -32.67
CA PRO A 236 -5.78 14.71 -32.72
C PRO A 236 -4.43 14.86 -32.01
N ILE A 237 -4.14 13.96 -31.07
CA ILE A 237 -2.99 14.08 -30.16
C ILE A 237 -1.65 14.07 -30.90
N ILE A 238 -1.61 13.43 -32.06
CA ILE A 238 -0.44 13.37 -32.97
C ILE A 238 -0.05 14.73 -33.55
N GLU A 239 -0.96 15.72 -33.53
CA GLU A 239 -0.64 17.10 -33.93
C GLU A 239 0.17 17.83 -32.85
N VAL A 240 0.18 17.31 -31.62
CA VAL A 240 0.89 17.89 -30.47
C VAL A 240 2.14 17.10 -30.13
N CYS A 241 2.02 15.77 -29.97
CA CYS A 241 3.12 14.88 -29.59
C CYS A 241 2.99 13.53 -30.30
N PRO A 242 4.09 12.93 -30.79
CA PRO A 242 4.09 11.56 -31.30
C PRO A 242 3.56 10.57 -30.26
N VAL A 243 2.76 9.61 -30.73
CA VAL A 243 2.24 8.51 -29.92
C VAL A 243 2.67 7.16 -30.48
N GLU A 244 2.85 6.19 -29.59
CA GLU A 244 3.16 4.82 -29.95
C GLU A 244 2.21 3.83 -29.24
N TRP A 245 2.13 2.62 -29.78
CA TRP A 245 1.42 1.54 -29.11
C TRP A 245 2.23 1.05 -27.92
N ALA A 246 1.57 0.92 -26.78
CA ALA A 246 2.17 0.34 -25.60
C ALA A 246 2.22 -1.19 -25.70
N ARG A 247 2.97 -1.83 -24.80
CA ARG A 247 2.99 -3.30 -24.70
C ARG A 247 1.69 -3.90 -24.20
N MET A 248 0.94 -3.15 -23.41
CA MET A 248 -0.42 -3.56 -23.03
C MET A 248 -1.32 -3.42 -24.24
N ALA A 249 -2.11 -4.45 -24.50
CA ALA A 249 -3.08 -4.44 -25.58
C ALA A 249 -3.96 -3.19 -25.46
N ASP A 250 -4.24 -2.60 -26.62
CA ASP A 250 -5.17 -1.49 -26.74
C ASP A 250 -4.83 -0.20 -25.95
N ARG A 251 -3.56 0.01 -25.60
CA ARG A 251 -3.09 1.29 -25.04
C ARG A 251 -2.16 2.04 -26.00
N SER A 252 -2.39 3.35 -26.14
CA SER A 252 -1.49 4.30 -26.78
C SER A 252 -0.78 5.15 -25.73
N VAL A 253 0.50 5.47 -25.93
CA VAL A 253 1.29 6.29 -25.02
C VAL A 253 1.95 7.45 -25.78
N LEU A 254 1.95 8.64 -25.15
CA LEU A 254 2.74 9.80 -25.55
C LEU A 254 4.23 9.52 -25.33
N GLN A 255 5.11 10.14 -26.10
CA GLN A 255 6.55 10.06 -25.84
C GLN A 255 7.05 11.07 -24.78
N TRP A 256 6.16 11.94 -24.31
CA TRP A 256 6.43 12.92 -23.26
C TRP A 256 6.03 12.43 -21.88
N ASP A 257 6.82 12.83 -20.88
CA ASP A 257 6.50 12.55 -19.49
C ASP A 257 5.51 13.57 -18.90
N LYS A 258 5.23 13.43 -17.60
CA LYS A 258 4.31 14.29 -16.87
C LYS A 258 4.74 15.77 -16.91
N GLU A 259 6.03 16.04 -16.78
CA GLU A 259 6.58 17.38 -16.67
C GLU A 259 6.53 18.08 -18.03
N ASP A 260 6.90 17.36 -19.08
CA ASP A 260 6.80 17.83 -20.47
C ASP A 260 5.35 18.11 -20.88
N CYS A 261 4.41 17.23 -20.56
CA CYS A 261 2.98 17.44 -20.86
C CYS A 261 2.44 18.71 -20.16
N ALA A 262 2.79 18.91 -18.89
CA ALA A 262 2.37 20.08 -18.13
C ALA A 262 2.98 21.39 -18.68
N ALA A 263 4.25 21.36 -19.12
CA ALA A 263 4.93 22.52 -19.68
C ALA A 263 4.27 23.05 -20.97
N VAL A 264 3.62 22.17 -21.73
CA VAL A 264 2.90 22.52 -22.97
C VAL A 264 1.40 22.80 -22.71
N GLY A 265 0.96 22.71 -21.46
CA GLY A 265 -0.42 22.99 -21.06
C GLY A 265 -1.42 21.90 -21.43
N LEU A 266 -0.96 20.65 -21.62
CA LEU A 266 -1.86 19.52 -21.84
C LEU A 266 -2.62 19.17 -20.57
N VAL A 267 -3.94 19.03 -20.70
CA VAL A 267 -4.81 18.63 -19.59
C VAL A 267 -4.64 17.14 -19.32
N LYS A 268 -4.21 16.82 -18.10
CA LYS A 268 -4.00 15.45 -17.64
C LYS A 268 -5.13 15.05 -16.67
N PHE A 269 -5.53 13.80 -16.77
CA PHE A 269 -6.40 13.11 -15.83
C PHE A 269 -5.65 11.92 -15.26
N ASP A 270 -5.52 11.81 -13.93
CA ASP A 270 -4.89 10.66 -13.31
C ASP A 270 -5.95 9.60 -12.96
N LEU A 271 -5.94 8.49 -13.71
CA LEU A 271 -6.78 7.31 -13.46
C LEU A 271 -5.94 6.26 -12.74
N LEU A 272 -5.98 6.26 -11.41
CA LEU A 272 -5.09 5.45 -10.58
C LEU A 272 -5.75 4.13 -10.19
N GLY A 273 -4.97 3.06 -10.10
CA GLY A 273 -5.44 1.78 -9.57
C GLY A 273 -5.16 1.71 -8.08
N LEU A 274 -6.19 1.49 -7.26
CA LEU A 274 -6.09 1.38 -5.81
C LEU A 274 -6.63 0.03 -5.35
N GLY A 275 -5.73 -0.86 -4.91
CA GLY A 275 -6.11 -2.23 -4.51
C GLY A 275 -7.09 -2.28 -3.35
N MET A 276 -7.07 -1.30 -2.44
CA MET A 276 -8.03 -1.25 -1.33
C MET A 276 -9.47 -1.03 -1.80
N LEU A 277 -9.70 -0.29 -2.89
CA LEU A 277 -11.06 -0.17 -3.43
C LEU A 277 -11.54 -1.54 -3.94
N SER A 278 -10.68 -2.29 -4.63
CA SER A 278 -10.99 -3.66 -5.07
C SER A 278 -11.30 -4.57 -3.88
N ALA A 279 -10.48 -4.51 -2.82
CA ALA A 279 -10.67 -5.33 -1.62
C ALA A 279 -11.96 -4.95 -0.85
N LEU A 280 -12.32 -3.67 -0.80
CA LEU A 280 -13.57 -3.23 -0.17
C LEU A 280 -14.79 -3.66 -0.98
N HIS A 281 -14.75 -3.50 -2.29
CA HIS A 281 -15.86 -3.93 -3.16
C HIS A 281 -16.08 -5.44 -3.04
N LEU A 282 -15.02 -6.24 -3.23
CA LEU A 282 -15.07 -7.70 -3.06
C LEU A 282 -15.54 -8.12 -1.65
N ALA A 283 -15.22 -7.36 -0.60
CA ALA A 283 -15.71 -7.66 0.74
C ALA A 283 -17.23 -7.42 0.85
N VAL A 284 -17.73 -6.32 0.28
CA VAL A 284 -19.17 -6.02 0.24
C VAL A 284 -19.92 -7.10 -0.53
N ASP A 285 -19.41 -7.53 -1.69
CA ASP A 285 -20.00 -8.61 -2.48
C ASP A 285 -20.05 -9.92 -1.70
N LEU A 286 -18.94 -10.31 -1.06
CA LEU A 286 -18.88 -11.53 -0.25
C LEU A 286 -19.86 -11.50 0.93
N ILE A 287 -20.07 -10.33 1.53
CA ILE A 287 -21.01 -10.14 2.65
C ILE A 287 -22.45 -10.20 2.14
N ALA A 288 -22.75 -9.56 1.02
CA ALA A 288 -24.06 -9.60 0.38
C ALA A 288 -24.41 -11.03 -0.05
N ASP A 289 -23.50 -11.72 -0.72
CA ASP A 289 -23.72 -13.07 -1.26
C ASP A 289 -23.89 -14.13 -0.17
N CYS A 290 -23.11 -14.05 0.90
CA CYS A 290 -23.12 -15.07 1.95
C CYS A 290 -24.14 -14.79 3.06
N TYR A 291 -24.26 -13.52 3.48
CA TYR A 291 -25.08 -13.14 4.63
C TYR A 291 -26.38 -12.41 4.23
N GLY A 292 -26.54 -12.02 2.97
CA GLY A 292 -27.70 -11.25 2.51
C GLY A 292 -27.72 -9.81 3.06
N ILE A 293 -26.56 -9.28 3.45
CA ILE A 293 -26.42 -7.95 4.06
C ILE A 293 -25.83 -7.00 3.02
N ASP A 294 -26.59 -5.99 2.63
CA ASP A 294 -26.12 -4.91 1.78
C ASP A 294 -25.42 -3.82 2.61
N ILE A 295 -24.20 -3.46 2.24
CA ILE A 295 -23.38 -2.47 2.95
C ILE A 295 -23.15 -1.27 2.05
N ASP A 296 -23.75 -0.13 2.40
CA ASP A 296 -23.34 1.16 1.87
C ASP A 296 -22.16 1.69 2.68
N LEU A 297 -20.95 1.67 2.09
CA LEU A 297 -19.74 2.21 2.72
C LEU A 297 -19.93 3.66 3.19
N ALA A 298 -20.77 4.46 2.53
CA ALA A 298 -20.99 5.87 2.88
C ALA A 298 -21.87 6.05 4.12
N ALA A 299 -22.62 5.01 4.49
CA ALA A 299 -23.54 5.01 5.62
C ALA A 299 -23.02 4.24 6.85
N ILE A 300 -21.77 3.75 6.80
CA ILE A 300 -21.18 3.01 7.93
C ILE A 300 -21.12 3.92 9.18
N PRO A 301 -21.68 3.47 10.32
CA PRO A 301 -21.68 4.24 11.56
C PRO A 301 -20.30 4.29 12.20
N GLN A 302 -20.03 5.38 12.93
CA GLN A 302 -18.80 5.58 13.69
C GLN A 302 -18.91 4.90 15.07
N GLU A 303 -18.30 3.73 15.24
CA GLU A 303 -18.41 2.88 16.44
C GLU A 303 -17.15 2.84 17.31
N ASP A 304 -17.33 2.89 18.65
CA ASP A 304 -16.25 2.83 19.63
C ASP A 304 -15.42 1.54 19.56
N CYS A 305 -16.04 0.41 19.22
CA CYS A 305 -15.36 -0.89 19.14
C CYS A 305 -14.34 -0.96 17.99
N VAL A 306 -14.64 -0.31 16.85
CA VAL A 306 -13.71 -0.18 15.72
C VAL A 306 -12.54 0.71 16.12
N TYR A 307 -12.81 1.81 16.84
CA TYR A 307 -11.75 2.65 17.40
C TYR A 307 -10.91 1.92 18.46
N ASP A 308 -11.51 1.06 19.28
CA ASP A 308 -10.78 0.23 20.26
C ASP A 308 -9.84 -0.76 19.58
N MET A 309 -10.24 -1.36 18.46
CA MET A 309 -9.38 -2.21 17.63
C MET A 309 -8.18 -1.40 17.13
N LEU A 310 -8.41 -0.22 16.56
CA LEU A 310 -7.35 0.68 16.10
C LEU A 310 -6.44 1.15 17.25
N CYS A 311 -6.99 1.50 18.41
CA CYS A 311 -6.21 1.87 19.60
C CYS A 311 -5.26 0.75 20.07
N LYS A 312 -5.58 -0.52 19.79
CA LYS A 312 -4.71 -1.67 20.07
C LYS A 312 -3.67 -1.93 18.98
N ALA A 313 -3.61 -1.06 17.96
CA ALA A 313 -2.85 -1.23 16.74
C ALA A 313 -3.24 -2.46 15.92
N ASP A 314 -4.44 -3.01 16.09
CA ASP A 314 -4.90 -4.15 15.33
C ASP A 314 -5.35 -3.72 13.93
N SER A 315 -4.37 -3.56 13.05
CA SER A 315 -4.51 -2.85 11.77
C SER A 315 -3.81 -3.56 10.61
N ILE A 316 -3.43 -4.83 10.78
CA ILE A 316 -2.93 -5.65 9.67
C ILE A 316 -3.98 -5.70 8.56
N GLY A 317 -3.58 -5.36 7.33
CA GLY A 317 -4.46 -5.29 6.17
C GLY A 317 -5.30 -4.01 6.06
N VAL A 318 -5.37 -3.19 7.12
CA VAL A 318 -6.13 -1.93 7.11
C VAL A 318 -5.40 -0.88 6.30
N PHE A 319 -6.12 -0.12 5.48
CA PHE A 319 -5.54 0.86 4.58
C PHE A 319 -4.71 1.91 5.32
N GLN A 320 -3.52 2.27 4.80
CA GLN A 320 -2.60 3.33 5.28
C GLN A 320 -2.04 3.20 6.70
N VAL A 321 -2.75 2.63 7.66
CA VAL A 321 -2.36 2.56 9.08
C VAL A 321 -1.72 1.22 9.47
N GLU A 322 -1.41 0.36 8.50
CA GLU A 322 -0.84 -0.97 8.72
C GLU A 322 0.70 -1.01 8.84
N SER A 323 1.40 0.09 8.53
CA SER A 323 2.87 0.10 8.61
C SER A 323 3.35 0.09 10.06
N ARG A 324 4.55 -0.44 10.32
CA ARG A 324 5.16 -0.46 11.67
C ARG A 324 5.10 0.89 12.39
N ALA A 325 5.40 1.98 11.69
CA ALA A 325 5.43 3.31 12.31
C ALA A 325 4.03 3.82 12.64
N GLN A 326 3.02 3.46 11.83
CA GLN A 326 1.62 3.75 12.09
C GLN A 326 1.08 2.90 13.24
N MET A 327 1.34 1.58 13.22
CA MET A 327 1.00 0.67 14.31
C MET A 327 1.65 1.05 15.65
N ALA A 328 2.84 1.68 15.62
CA ALA A 328 3.47 2.21 16.83
C ALA A 328 2.85 3.54 17.32
N THR A 329 2.08 4.21 16.49
CA THR A 329 1.47 5.52 16.82
C THR A 329 0.05 5.34 17.30
N LEU A 330 -0.72 4.44 16.71
CA LEU A 330 -2.11 4.17 17.09
C LEU A 330 -2.35 3.99 18.62
N PRO A 331 -1.56 3.21 19.38
CA PRO A 331 -1.77 3.04 20.83
C PRO A 331 -1.44 4.29 21.65
N ARG A 332 -0.67 5.20 21.06
CA ARG A 332 -0.25 6.48 21.66
C ARG A 332 -1.28 7.55 21.34
N LEU A 333 -1.70 7.66 20.08
CA LEU A 333 -2.71 8.60 19.63
C LEU A 333 -4.09 8.29 20.23
N LYS A 334 -4.47 7.01 20.26
CA LYS A 334 -5.77 6.51 20.71
C LYS A 334 -6.93 7.19 19.96
N PRO A 335 -7.07 6.95 18.65
CA PRO A 335 -8.13 7.58 17.86
C PRO A 335 -9.52 7.24 18.42
N ARG A 336 -10.39 8.25 18.55
CA ARG A 336 -11.78 8.13 19.03
C ARG A 336 -12.81 8.82 18.13
N THR A 337 -12.35 9.50 17.08
CA THR A 337 -13.18 10.22 16.12
C THR A 337 -12.61 10.06 14.72
N PHE A 338 -13.42 10.29 13.70
CA PHE A 338 -12.98 10.19 12.31
C PHE A 338 -11.80 11.12 12.03
N TYR A 339 -11.82 12.32 12.61
CA TYR A 339 -10.77 13.31 12.42
C TYR A 339 -9.43 12.87 13.05
N ASP A 340 -9.42 12.01 14.07
CA ASP A 340 -8.17 11.42 14.57
C ASP A 340 -7.50 10.54 13.52
N LEU A 341 -8.27 9.88 12.64
CA LEU A 341 -7.73 9.09 11.53
C LEU A 341 -7.15 10.00 10.43
N VAL A 342 -7.81 11.13 10.16
CA VAL A 342 -7.29 12.17 9.26
C VAL A 342 -5.91 12.64 9.74
N VAL A 343 -5.75 12.81 11.04
CA VAL A 343 -4.48 13.22 11.65
C VAL A 343 -3.47 12.07 11.67
N GLU A 344 -3.85 10.83 11.97
CA GLU A 344 -2.96 9.64 11.94
C GLU A 344 -2.31 9.44 10.55
N VAL A 345 -3.12 9.55 9.49
CA VAL A 345 -2.64 9.47 8.11
C VAL A 345 -1.59 10.55 7.81
N ALA A 346 -1.66 11.71 8.47
CA ALA A 346 -0.76 12.83 8.24
C ALA A 346 0.49 12.85 9.13
N LEU A 347 0.39 12.36 10.38
CA LEU A 347 1.40 12.46 11.43
C LEU A 347 2.70 11.70 11.11
N ILE A 348 2.60 10.48 10.57
CA ILE A 348 3.75 9.57 10.47
C ILE A 348 4.50 9.78 9.16
N ARG A 349 5.20 10.91 9.12
CA ARG A 349 6.06 11.35 8.02
C ARG A 349 7.31 12.07 8.53
N PRO A 350 8.40 12.12 7.75
CA PRO A 350 9.64 12.79 8.15
C PRO A 350 9.42 14.21 8.67
N GLY A 351 8.49 14.95 8.05
CA GLY A 351 8.24 16.35 8.38
C GLY A 351 7.69 16.60 9.77
N PRO A 352 6.48 16.15 10.12
CA PRO A 352 5.94 16.32 11.47
C PRO A 352 6.83 15.74 12.60
N ILE A 353 7.56 14.66 12.31
CA ILE A 353 8.53 14.05 13.25
C ILE A 353 9.72 14.99 13.48
N GLN A 354 10.31 15.54 12.42
CA GLN A 354 11.43 16.48 12.52
C GLN A 354 11.00 17.85 13.07
N GLY A 355 9.81 18.31 12.72
CA GLY A 355 9.19 19.54 13.23
C GLY A 355 8.69 19.44 14.68
N GLY A 356 8.91 18.30 15.36
CA GLY A 356 8.59 18.13 16.77
C GLY A 356 7.09 18.23 17.12
N SER A 357 6.20 18.13 16.14
CA SER A 357 4.75 18.40 16.29
C SER A 357 3.96 17.17 16.75
N VAL A 358 4.49 15.96 16.52
CA VAL A 358 3.84 14.67 16.87
C VAL A 358 3.63 14.53 18.38
N HIS A 359 4.67 14.74 19.19
CA HIS A 359 4.60 14.52 20.64
C HIS A 359 3.66 15.49 21.36
N PRO A 360 3.70 16.82 21.10
CA PRO A 360 2.72 17.75 21.65
C PRO A 360 1.28 17.37 21.30
N TYR A 361 1.02 16.98 20.05
CA TYR A 361 -0.33 16.61 19.62
C TYR A 361 -0.85 15.41 20.40
N ILE A 362 -0.05 14.35 20.49
CA ILE A 362 -0.40 13.14 21.26
C ILE A 362 -0.64 13.48 22.74
N ARG A 363 0.16 14.36 23.36
CA ARG A 363 -0.05 14.75 24.76
C ARG A 363 -1.35 15.52 24.96
N ARG A 364 -1.64 16.49 24.10
CA ARG A 364 -2.89 17.27 24.14
C ARG A 364 -4.11 16.38 23.89
N ARG A 365 -4.04 15.48 22.91
CA ARG A 365 -5.12 14.53 22.60
C ARG A 365 -5.45 13.60 23.77
N ASN A 366 -4.43 13.22 24.53
CA ASN A 366 -4.54 12.41 25.73
C ASN A 366 -4.83 13.21 27.02
N GLY A 367 -5.05 14.53 26.93
CA GLY A 367 -5.30 15.38 28.11
C GLY A 367 -4.11 15.53 29.06
N ARG A 368 -2.88 15.24 28.60
CA ARG A 368 -1.64 15.37 29.38
C ARG A 368 -1.00 16.76 29.26
N GLU A 369 -1.50 17.58 28.35
CA GLU A 369 -1.07 18.96 28.10
C GLU A 369 -2.32 19.76 27.73
N GLU A 370 -2.45 20.97 28.26
CA GLU A 370 -3.56 21.87 27.95
C GLU A 370 -3.47 22.37 26.50
N VAL A 371 -4.62 22.51 25.84
CA VAL A 371 -4.67 23.08 24.49
C VAL A 371 -4.53 24.59 24.59
N THR A 372 -3.43 25.11 24.04
CA THR A 372 -3.16 26.54 24.01
C THR A 372 -2.87 27.00 22.58
N TYR A 373 -3.18 28.27 22.32
CA TYR A 373 -2.95 28.95 21.05
C TYR A 373 -2.03 30.16 21.30
N LEU A 374 -1.15 30.48 20.34
CA LEU A 374 -0.28 31.66 20.43
C LEU A 374 -1.09 32.97 20.42
N HIS A 375 -2.26 32.96 19.79
CA HIS A 375 -3.17 34.08 19.71
C HIS A 375 -4.61 33.57 19.51
N PRO A 376 -5.66 34.23 20.04
CA PRO A 376 -7.06 33.80 19.86
C PRO A 376 -7.48 33.63 18.40
N LEU A 377 -6.96 34.46 17.49
CA LEU A 377 -7.26 34.36 16.05
C LEU A 377 -6.79 33.04 15.40
N LEU A 378 -5.87 32.31 16.03
CA LEU A 378 -5.41 31.01 15.53
C LEU A 378 -6.34 29.84 15.88
N GLU A 379 -7.31 30.06 16.78
CA GLU A 379 -8.21 29.00 17.23
C GLU A 379 -9.03 28.43 16.06
N ASN A 380 -9.53 29.29 15.17
CA ASN A 380 -10.28 28.88 13.98
C ASN A 380 -9.48 27.91 13.09
N ALA A 381 -8.21 28.21 12.83
CA ALA A 381 -7.34 27.38 12.00
C ALA A 381 -6.88 26.09 12.71
N LEU A 382 -6.65 26.12 14.03
CA LEU A 382 -5.91 25.08 14.76
C LEU A 382 -6.75 24.27 15.76
N ALA A 383 -8.02 24.60 15.98
CA ALA A 383 -8.87 23.91 16.97
C ALA A 383 -8.95 22.39 16.69
N LYS A 384 -9.17 22.01 15.42
CA LYS A 384 -9.26 20.60 15.01
C LYS A 384 -7.96 19.81 15.27
N THR A 385 -6.82 20.49 15.33
CA THR A 385 -5.51 19.88 15.58
C THR A 385 -4.93 20.31 16.94
N LEU A 386 -5.80 20.72 17.87
CA LEU A 386 -5.45 21.00 19.25
C LEU A 386 -4.33 22.06 19.38
N GLY A 387 -4.40 23.11 18.57
CA GLY A 387 -3.43 24.22 18.60
C GLY A 387 -2.09 23.94 17.91
N ILE A 388 -1.98 22.86 17.13
CA ILE A 388 -0.73 22.44 16.47
C ILE A 388 -0.92 22.44 14.95
N PRO A 389 -0.13 23.18 14.18
CA PRO A 389 -0.23 23.17 12.72
C PRO A 389 0.22 21.81 12.15
N LEU A 390 -0.67 21.14 11.41
CA LEU A 390 -0.43 19.83 10.80
C LEU A 390 -0.77 19.76 9.31
N PHE A 391 -1.50 20.74 8.76
CA PHE A 391 -1.92 20.73 7.36
C PHE A 391 -1.58 22.01 6.61
N GLN A 392 -1.51 21.91 5.28
CA GLN A 392 -1.26 23.06 4.40
C GLN A 392 -2.42 24.05 4.44
N GLU A 393 -3.65 23.54 4.45
CA GLU A 393 -4.90 24.31 4.55
C GLU A 393 -4.92 25.13 5.85
N GLN A 394 -4.39 24.58 6.95
CA GLN A 394 -4.24 25.32 8.20
C GLN A 394 -3.26 26.48 8.10
N LEU A 395 -2.12 26.33 7.39
CA LEU A 395 -1.20 27.44 7.20
C LEU A 395 -1.86 28.58 6.41
N MET A 396 -2.63 28.23 5.39
CA MET A 396 -3.38 29.19 4.60
C MET A 396 -4.40 29.91 5.49
N GLN A 397 -5.18 29.17 6.27
CA GLN A 397 -6.15 29.73 7.20
C GLN A 397 -5.49 30.60 8.28
N MET A 398 -4.34 30.21 8.81
CA MET A 398 -3.56 31.02 9.74
C MET A 398 -3.20 32.37 9.10
N ALA A 399 -2.69 32.39 7.87
CA ALA A 399 -2.35 33.63 7.18
C ALA A 399 -3.57 34.54 6.94
N ILE A 400 -4.72 33.95 6.61
CA ILE A 400 -5.98 34.65 6.47
C ILE A 400 -6.42 35.24 7.83
N ASP A 401 -6.28 34.49 8.92
CA ASP A 401 -6.80 34.83 10.25
C ASP A 401 -5.88 35.77 11.05
N VAL A 402 -4.56 35.70 10.89
CA VAL A 402 -3.64 36.60 11.62
C VAL A 402 -3.09 37.75 10.80
N ALA A 403 -2.95 37.60 9.47
CA ALA A 403 -2.33 38.61 8.60
C ALA A 403 -3.27 39.23 7.57
N GLY A 404 -4.53 38.77 7.52
CA GLY A 404 -5.53 39.29 6.60
C GLY A 404 -5.20 39.07 5.14
N PHE A 405 -4.51 37.96 4.87
CA PHE A 405 -4.27 37.52 3.51
C PHE A 405 -5.61 37.18 2.86
N THR A 406 -5.73 37.51 1.59
CA THR A 406 -6.69 36.87 0.71
C THR A 406 -6.33 35.39 0.56
N ALA A 407 -7.30 34.56 0.19
CA ALA A 407 -7.05 33.14 -0.03
C ALA A 407 -5.98 32.88 -1.12
N ALA A 408 -5.84 33.82 -2.07
CA ALA A 408 -4.84 33.73 -3.12
C ALA A 408 -3.43 34.09 -2.61
N GLU A 409 -3.27 35.16 -1.82
CA GLU A 409 -2.01 35.46 -1.11
C GLU A 409 -1.59 34.29 -0.20
N ALA A 410 -2.55 33.63 0.45
CA ALA A 410 -2.31 32.47 1.30
C ALA A 410 -1.79 31.24 0.51
N ASP A 411 -2.35 30.95 -0.67
CA ASP A 411 -1.81 29.89 -1.53
C ASP A 411 -0.44 30.28 -2.12
N GLU A 412 -0.24 31.55 -2.50
CA GLU A 412 1.06 32.06 -2.93
C GLU A 412 2.13 31.86 -1.83
N LEU A 413 1.80 32.13 -0.57
CA LEU A 413 2.68 31.88 0.58
C LEU A 413 3.06 30.39 0.68
N ARG A 414 2.07 29.50 0.61
CA ARG A 414 2.29 28.05 0.61
C ARG A 414 3.21 27.61 -0.53
N GLN A 415 3.00 28.12 -1.74
CA GLN A 415 3.83 27.78 -2.91
C GLN A 415 5.27 28.29 -2.76
N ALA A 416 5.43 29.53 -2.30
CA ALA A 416 6.75 30.14 -2.10
C ALA A 416 7.59 29.32 -1.12
N MET A 417 6.97 28.81 -0.05
CA MET A 417 7.62 27.99 0.96
C MET A 417 8.03 26.60 0.48
N GLY A 418 7.30 26.02 -0.48
CA GLY A 418 7.64 24.73 -1.07
C GLY A 418 8.77 24.79 -2.11
N SER A 419 9.14 25.99 -2.58
CA SER A 419 10.11 26.17 -3.65
C SER A 419 11.52 26.51 -3.12
N LYS A 420 12.54 25.76 -3.56
CA LYS A 420 13.95 26.07 -3.21
C LYS A 420 14.48 27.37 -3.87
N ARG A 421 13.69 28.04 -4.72
CA ARG A 421 14.16 29.03 -5.69
C ARG A 421 13.61 30.45 -5.53
N SER A 422 12.94 30.82 -4.44
CA SER A 422 12.39 32.19 -4.31
C SER A 422 12.60 32.87 -2.95
N GLN A 423 13.86 33.15 -2.57
CA GLN A 423 14.14 33.95 -1.37
C GLN A 423 13.47 35.34 -1.42
N ALA A 424 13.51 36.01 -2.57
CA ALA A 424 12.90 37.33 -2.73
C ALA A 424 11.35 37.32 -2.60
N ARG A 425 10.68 36.28 -3.12
CA ARG A 425 9.22 36.13 -3.00
C ARG A 425 8.82 35.86 -1.55
N MET A 426 9.61 35.04 -0.85
CA MET A 426 9.39 34.72 0.56
C MET A 426 9.57 35.95 1.45
N GLU A 427 10.59 36.79 1.21
CA GLU A 427 10.81 38.02 1.99
C GLU A 427 9.66 39.02 1.78
N ARG A 428 9.20 39.22 0.53
CA ARG A 428 8.05 40.09 0.24
C ARG A 428 6.79 39.63 0.99
N LEU A 429 6.52 38.33 0.98
CA LEU A 429 5.35 37.76 1.66
C LEU A 429 5.51 37.82 3.18
N ARG A 430 6.73 37.73 3.69
CA ARG A 430 7.04 37.94 5.10
C ARG A 430 6.69 39.35 5.53
N GLU A 431 7.19 40.38 4.84
CA GLU A 431 6.88 41.78 5.16
C GLU A 431 5.35 42.02 5.18
N ARG A 432 4.66 41.59 4.12
CA ARG A 432 3.20 41.68 4.02
C ARG A 432 2.48 40.96 5.17
N PHE A 433 3.01 39.82 5.62
CA PHE A 433 2.47 39.03 6.73
C PHE A 433 2.60 39.76 8.07
N TYR A 434 3.76 40.37 8.33
CA TYR A 434 4.00 41.16 9.53
C TYR A 434 3.16 42.45 9.56
N ASP A 435 3.01 43.15 8.44
CA ASP A 435 2.15 44.33 8.34
C ASP A 435 0.70 43.98 8.69
N GLY A 436 0.18 42.89 8.12
CA GLY A 436 -1.18 42.42 8.39
C GLY A 436 -1.40 41.97 9.84
N MET A 437 -0.40 41.34 10.45
CA MET A 437 -0.42 41.03 11.89
C MET A 437 -0.45 42.31 12.74
N GLY A 438 0.32 43.33 12.35
CA GLY A 438 0.33 44.64 12.99
C GLY A 438 -1.03 45.34 12.96
N GLU A 439 -1.73 45.32 11.82
CA GLU A 439 -3.10 45.84 11.67
C GLU A 439 -4.10 45.15 12.61
N ARG A 440 -3.81 43.91 13.02
CA ARG A 440 -4.64 43.09 13.91
C ARG A 440 -4.15 43.06 15.36
N GLY A 441 -3.16 43.89 15.69
CA GLY A 441 -2.63 44.04 17.05
C GLY A 441 -1.66 42.92 17.47
N ILE A 442 -1.17 42.10 16.55
CA ILE A 442 -0.18 41.05 16.81
C ILE A 442 1.21 41.60 16.48
N VAL A 443 1.99 41.93 17.52
CA VAL A 443 3.32 42.51 17.38
C VAL A 443 4.32 41.86 18.35
N GLY A 444 5.62 42.05 18.11
CA GLY A 444 6.68 41.56 18.98
C GLY A 444 6.84 40.04 18.95
N GLU A 445 7.18 39.45 20.10
CA GLU A 445 7.54 38.02 20.22
C GLU A 445 6.45 37.07 19.71
N THR A 446 5.17 37.40 19.91
CA THR A 446 4.05 36.57 19.40
C THR A 446 4.03 36.52 17.87
N ALA A 447 4.27 37.65 17.20
CA ALA A 447 4.33 37.72 15.74
C ALA A 447 5.49 36.89 15.20
N ASP A 448 6.67 37.00 15.83
CA ASP A 448 7.86 36.24 15.46
C ASP A 448 7.65 34.73 15.63
N LEU A 449 7.09 34.30 16.77
CA LEU A 449 6.80 32.89 17.02
C LEU A 449 5.79 32.31 16.02
N ILE A 450 4.77 33.09 15.62
CA ILE A 450 3.80 32.64 14.62
C ILE A 450 4.49 32.43 13.27
N TRP A 451 5.31 33.40 12.83
CA TRP A 451 6.05 33.28 11.58
C TRP A 451 7.04 32.10 11.62
N GLU A 452 7.80 31.93 12.70
CA GLU A 452 8.74 30.83 12.87
C GLU A 452 8.04 29.47 12.77
N LYS A 453 6.89 29.31 13.44
CA LYS A 453 6.10 28.07 13.36
C LYS A 453 5.60 27.80 11.94
N LEU A 454 5.12 28.83 11.27
CA LEU A 454 4.60 28.74 9.91
C LEU A 454 5.74 28.35 8.93
N ALA A 455 6.88 29.05 8.99
CA ALA A 455 8.04 28.78 8.14
C ALA A 455 8.68 27.40 8.40
N ALA A 456 8.80 26.99 9.66
CA ALA A 456 9.32 25.67 10.03
C ALA A 456 8.44 24.54 9.48
N PHE A 457 7.12 24.74 9.47
CA PHE A 457 6.16 23.74 9.03
C PHE A 457 6.01 23.64 7.51
N ALA A 458 6.33 24.70 6.78
CA ALA A 458 6.01 24.77 5.36
C ALA A 458 6.79 23.80 4.45
N ASN A 459 7.95 23.31 4.89
CA ASN A 459 8.66 22.22 4.21
C ASN A 459 8.01 20.84 4.39
N PHE A 460 7.00 20.75 5.26
CA PHE A 460 6.51 19.49 5.84
C PHE A 460 4.99 19.37 5.86
N GLY A 461 4.27 20.43 5.50
CA GLY A 461 2.82 20.46 5.49
C GLY A 461 2.21 19.44 4.54
N PHE A 462 1.16 18.77 5.00
CA PHE A 462 0.40 17.81 4.22
C PHE A 462 -0.98 18.36 3.83
N PRO A 463 -1.53 18.02 2.65
CA PRO A 463 -2.90 18.41 2.31
C PRO A 463 -3.92 17.70 3.21
N GLU A 464 -4.72 18.45 3.96
CA GLU A 464 -5.81 17.97 4.81
C GLU A 464 -6.83 17.18 3.98
N SER A 465 -7.27 17.77 2.88
CA SER A 465 -8.19 17.18 1.89
C SER A 465 -7.81 15.77 1.42
N HIS A 466 -6.52 15.56 1.14
CA HIS A 466 -6.01 14.25 0.76
C HIS A 466 -6.05 13.26 1.94
N SER A 467 -5.71 13.72 3.14
CA SER A 467 -5.77 12.92 4.36
C SER A 467 -7.20 12.48 4.70
N VAL A 468 -8.17 13.39 4.54
CA VAL A 468 -9.60 13.12 4.72
C VAL A 468 -10.08 12.01 3.77
N SER A 469 -9.72 12.12 2.49
CA SER A 469 -10.13 11.14 1.48
C SER A 469 -9.65 9.72 1.84
N PHE A 470 -8.42 9.60 2.34
CA PHE A 470 -7.85 8.31 2.75
C PHE A 470 -8.37 7.81 4.10
N ALA A 471 -8.67 8.71 5.05
CA ALA A 471 -9.24 8.34 6.34
C ALA A 471 -10.60 7.61 6.19
N TYR A 472 -11.37 7.92 5.14
CA TYR A 472 -12.59 7.19 4.80
C TYR A 472 -12.33 5.71 4.49
N LEU A 473 -11.27 5.41 3.72
CA LEU A 473 -10.86 4.04 3.42
C LEU A 473 -10.23 3.35 4.64
N VAL A 474 -9.51 4.09 5.49
CA VAL A 474 -9.02 3.58 6.78
C VAL A 474 -10.21 3.10 7.61
N TYR A 475 -11.24 3.93 7.76
CA TYR A 475 -12.40 3.60 8.58
C TYR A 475 -13.19 2.43 7.99
N SER A 476 -13.49 2.47 6.68
CA SER A 476 -14.24 1.42 6.00
C SER A 476 -13.55 0.06 6.10
N SER A 477 -12.23 0.00 5.85
CA SER A 477 -11.46 -1.25 5.99
C SER A 477 -11.38 -1.73 7.43
N SER A 478 -11.30 -0.81 8.41
CA SER A 478 -11.32 -1.16 9.84
C SER A 478 -12.67 -1.73 10.28
N TRP A 479 -13.77 -1.12 9.83
CA TRP A 479 -15.11 -1.56 10.18
C TRP A 479 -15.40 -2.97 9.64
N ILE A 480 -15.06 -3.22 8.36
CA ILE A 480 -15.21 -4.55 7.76
C ILE A 480 -14.29 -5.57 8.43
N LYS A 481 -13.03 -5.20 8.74
CA LYS A 481 -12.12 -6.07 9.49
C LYS A 481 -12.71 -6.51 10.83
N TYR A 482 -13.32 -5.58 11.57
CA TYR A 482 -13.87 -5.85 12.90
C TYR A 482 -15.13 -6.74 12.83
N HIS A 483 -16.09 -6.38 11.97
CA HIS A 483 -17.40 -7.05 11.92
C HIS A 483 -17.41 -8.31 11.06
N TYR A 484 -16.61 -8.35 10.00
CA TYR A 484 -16.57 -9.44 9.02
C TYR A 484 -15.13 -9.87 8.69
N PRO A 485 -14.35 -10.35 9.67
CA PRO A 485 -12.93 -10.66 9.50
C PRO A 485 -12.66 -11.72 8.42
N ALA A 486 -13.58 -12.69 8.25
CA ALA A 486 -13.48 -13.70 7.19
C ALA A 486 -13.61 -13.08 5.79
N ALA A 487 -14.59 -12.19 5.58
CA ALA A 487 -14.80 -11.51 4.31
C ALA A 487 -13.66 -10.53 4.01
N PHE A 488 -13.18 -9.82 5.02
CA PHE A 488 -12.02 -8.93 4.89
C PHE A 488 -10.76 -9.70 4.46
N CYS A 489 -10.47 -10.84 5.08
CA CYS A 489 -9.32 -11.65 4.69
C CYS A 489 -9.47 -12.20 3.27
N ALA A 490 -10.64 -12.76 2.94
CA ALA A 490 -10.92 -13.31 1.61
C ALA A 490 -10.76 -12.24 0.52
N SER A 491 -11.30 -11.04 0.75
CA SER A 491 -11.21 -9.95 -0.23
C SER A 491 -9.77 -9.44 -0.41
N LEU A 492 -8.97 -9.36 0.66
CA LEU A 492 -7.55 -9.02 0.58
C LEU A 492 -6.72 -10.07 -0.17
N LEU A 493 -7.09 -11.35 -0.09
CA LEU A 493 -6.47 -12.43 -0.86
C LEU A 493 -6.83 -12.31 -2.34
N ASN A 494 -8.11 -12.05 -2.65
CA ASN A 494 -8.62 -11.90 -4.01
C ASN A 494 -8.10 -10.63 -4.71
N ALA A 495 -7.77 -9.58 -3.95
CA ALA A 495 -7.24 -8.32 -4.49
C ALA A 495 -5.70 -8.28 -4.66
N GLN A 496 -5.00 -9.41 -4.45
CA GLN A 496 -3.54 -9.45 -4.64
C GLN A 496 -3.13 -9.26 -6.11
N PRO A 497 -1.96 -8.66 -6.39
CA PRO A 497 -0.94 -8.20 -5.44
C PRO A 497 -1.24 -6.79 -4.87
N MET A 498 -1.34 -6.68 -3.54
CA MET A 498 -1.47 -5.40 -2.84
C MET A 498 -0.98 -5.48 -1.38
N GLY A 499 -1.15 -4.39 -0.63
CA GLY A 499 -0.94 -4.32 0.81
C GLY A 499 0.52 -4.47 1.27
N PHE A 500 0.72 -4.32 2.57
CA PHE A 500 2.03 -4.48 3.19
C PHE A 500 2.41 -5.96 3.39
N TYR A 501 1.45 -6.78 3.83
CA TYR A 501 1.65 -8.13 4.34
C TYR A 501 1.58 -9.25 3.29
N SER A 502 2.16 -10.40 3.60
CA SER A 502 2.03 -11.60 2.76
C SER A 502 0.65 -12.25 2.94
N PRO A 503 0.14 -13.00 1.95
CA PRO A 503 -1.08 -13.81 2.10
C PRO A 503 -1.07 -14.69 3.36
N HIS A 504 0.08 -15.28 3.69
CA HIS A 504 0.24 -16.08 4.90
C HIS A 504 -0.03 -15.26 6.18
N THR A 505 0.60 -14.09 6.31
CA THR A 505 0.42 -13.22 7.49
C THR A 505 -1.02 -12.72 7.61
N LEU A 506 -1.69 -12.42 6.49
CA LEU A 506 -3.11 -12.04 6.48
C LEU A 506 -4.01 -13.17 6.98
N VAL A 507 -3.75 -14.41 6.55
CA VAL A 507 -4.49 -15.60 7.00
C VAL A 507 -4.22 -15.91 8.47
N GLN A 508 -2.98 -15.78 8.93
CA GLN A 508 -2.66 -15.92 10.35
C GLN A 508 -3.34 -14.85 11.19
N ASP A 509 -3.48 -13.63 10.67
CA ASP A 509 -4.22 -12.56 11.34
C ASP A 509 -5.71 -12.86 11.47
N ALA A 510 -6.35 -13.29 10.38
CA ALA A 510 -7.74 -13.70 10.40
C ALA A 510 -7.98 -14.84 11.41
N ARG A 511 -7.07 -15.82 11.49
CA ARG A 511 -7.16 -16.90 12.49
C ARG A 511 -7.07 -16.39 13.93
N ARG A 512 -6.24 -15.39 14.20
CA ARG A 512 -6.17 -14.74 15.53
C ARG A 512 -7.48 -14.02 15.88
N HIS A 513 -8.25 -13.63 14.87
CA HIS A 513 -9.60 -13.08 15.01
C HIS A 513 -10.70 -14.16 15.03
N GLY A 514 -10.33 -15.44 15.15
CA GLY A 514 -11.28 -16.55 15.24
C GLY A 514 -11.75 -17.10 13.89
N VAL A 515 -11.21 -16.62 12.76
CA VAL A 515 -11.60 -17.12 11.44
C VAL A 515 -11.10 -18.54 11.22
N LYS A 516 -12.02 -19.45 10.88
CA LYS A 516 -11.68 -20.80 10.43
C LYS A 516 -11.33 -20.77 8.95
N VAL A 517 -10.15 -21.27 8.58
CA VAL A 517 -9.65 -21.21 7.20
C VAL A 517 -9.50 -22.61 6.60
N TYR A 518 -10.24 -22.87 5.53
CA TYR A 518 -10.14 -24.09 4.74
C TYR A 518 -9.22 -23.92 3.53
N ARG A 519 -8.51 -24.99 3.20
CA ARG A 519 -7.67 -25.11 2.01
C ARG A 519 -8.53 -25.11 0.73
N PRO A 520 -7.92 -24.85 -0.44
CA PRO A 520 -8.58 -25.05 -1.72
C PRO A 520 -9.07 -26.50 -1.85
N CYS A 521 -10.26 -26.69 -2.40
CA CYS A 521 -10.85 -27.98 -2.72
C CYS A 521 -11.45 -27.92 -4.13
N ILE A 522 -11.11 -28.86 -5.00
CA ILE A 522 -11.56 -28.83 -6.41
C ILE A 522 -13.09 -28.88 -6.52
N ASN A 523 -13.76 -29.54 -5.57
CA ASN A 523 -15.20 -29.75 -5.58
C ASN A 523 -15.99 -28.69 -4.80
N ASP A 524 -15.34 -27.93 -3.91
CA ASP A 524 -16.03 -26.97 -3.02
C ASP A 524 -15.59 -25.52 -3.21
N SER A 525 -14.34 -25.27 -3.55
CA SER A 525 -13.82 -23.90 -3.70
C SER A 525 -14.36 -23.23 -4.96
N ALA A 526 -14.57 -21.91 -4.88
CA ALA A 526 -14.69 -21.07 -6.06
C ALA A 526 -13.31 -20.76 -6.66
N ALA A 527 -13.28 -19.95 -7.72
CA ALA A 527 -12.02 -19.52 -8.33
C ALA A 527 -11.20 -18.69 -7.32
N GLY A 528 -11.81 -17.63 -6.76
CA GLY A 528 -11.28 -16.86 -5.63
C GLY A 528 -11.67 -17.42 -4.25
N ALA A 529 -11.11 -16.84 -3.20
CA ALA A 529 -11.48 -17.13 -1.82
C ALA A 529 -12.91 -16.68 -1.51
N THR A 530 -13.63 -17.47 -0.73
CA THR A 530 -15.03 -17.24 -0.36
C THR A 530 -15.23 -17.35 1.15
N VAL A 531 -16.38 -16.90 1.63
CA VAL A 531 -16.83 -17.07 3.01
C VAL A 531 -18.00 -18.03 3.08
N GLU A 532 -18.12 -18.77 4.18
CA GLU A 532 -19.12 -19.80 4.39
C GLU A 532 -19.76 -19.67 5.78
N GLY A 533 -20.98 -20.20 5.93
CA GLY A 533 -21.68 -20.23 7.21
C GLY A 533 -22.40 -18.93 7.55
N ALA A 534 -22.84 -18.81 8.80
CA ALA A 534 -23.43 -17.57 9.31
C ALA A 534 -22.34 -16.56 9.70
N ALA A 535 -22.69 -15.27 9.80
CA ALA A 535 -21.73 -14.20 10.07
C ALA A 535 -20.96 -14.39 11.40
N ASP A 536 -21.56 -15.07 12.38
CA ASP A 536 -20.96 -15.43 13.66
C ASP A 536 -20.00 -16.63 13.59
N GLU A 537 -20.10 -17.49 12.58
CA GLU A 537 -19.24 -18.67 12.43
C GLU A 537 -17.89 -18.37 11.75
N SER A 538 -17.73 -17.19 11.13
CA SER A 538 -16.49 -16.65 10.56
C SER A 538 -15.62 -17.71 9.85
N VAL A 539 -16.16 -18.30 8.78
CA VAL A 539 -15.46 -19.33 8.00
C VAL A 539 -15.04 -18.79 6.64
N MET A 540 -13.80 -19.07 6.24
CA MET A 540 -13.24 -18.72 4.94
C MET A 540 -12.70 -19.96 4.23
N ARG A 541 -12.95 -20.09 2.94
CA ARG A 541 -12.34 -21.09 2.07
C ARG A 541 -11.42 -20.43 1.06
N MET A 542 -10.20 -20.92 0.93
CA MET A 542 -9.28 -20.45 -0.10
C MET A 542 -9.74 -20.86 -1.50
N GLY A 543 -9.54 -19.96 -2.47
CA GLY A 543 -9.86 -20.17 -3.87
C GLY A 543 -8.87 -21.08 -4.60
N ILE A 544 -9.31 -21.67 -5.70
CA ILE A 544 -8.47 -22.51 -6.57
C ILE A 544 -7.35 -21.67 -7.21
N SER A 545 -7.56 -20.39 -7.51
CA SER A 545 -6.55 -19.51 -8.12
C SER A 545 -5.35 -19.25 -7.22
N SER A 546 -5.50 -19.42 -5.90
CA SER A 546 -4.40 -19.32 -4.94
C SER A 546 -3.37 -20.44 -5.10
N VAL A 547 -3.73 -21.54 -5.79
CA VAL A 547 -2.82 -22.65 -6.05
C VAL A 547 -1.85 -22.27 -7.17
N ARG A 548 -0.57 -22.47 -6.90
CA ARG A 548 0.52 -22.21 -7.81
C ARG A 548 0.28 -22.86 -9.18
N HIS A 549 0.62 -22.13 -10.24
CA HIS A 549 0.49 -22.56 -11.64
C HIS A 549 -0.94 -22.62 -12.20
N VAL A 550 -1.99 -22.46 -11.39
CA VAL A 550 -3.37 -22.42 -11.90
C VAL A 550 -3.65 -21.09 -12.58
N GLY A 551 -3.49 -19.97 -11.84
CA GLY A 551 -3.93 -18.65 -12.30
C GLY A 551 -5.45 -18.50 -12.27
N ASP A 552 -5.94 -17.30 -12.60
CA ASP A 552 -7.38 -16.99 -12.50
C ASP A 552 -8.20 -17.66 -13.61
N ASP A 553 -7.78 -17.53 -14.88
CA ASP A 553 -8.50 -18.08 -16.03
C ASP A 553 -8.78 -19.60 -15.91
N LEU A 554 -7.77 -20.38 -15.49
CA LEU A 554 -7.93 -21.83 -15.33
C LEU A 554 -8.78 -22.16 -14.10
N ALA A 555 -8.67 -21.40 -13.02
CA ALA A 555 -9.50 -21.60 -11.83
C ALA A 555 -10.98 -21.36 -12.15
N GLU A 556 -11.29 -20.31 -12.91
CA GLU A 556 -12.65 -20.04 -13.42
C GLU A 556 -13.13 -21.16 -14.35
N ALA A 557 -12.30 -21.62 -15.28
CA ALA A 557 -12.64 -22.73 -16.18
C ALA A 557 -12.94 -24.03 -15.42
N ILE A 558 -12.15 -24.36 -14.39
CA ILE A 558 -12.39 -25.53 -13.52
C ILE A 558 -13.74 -25.43 -12.82
N VAL A 559 -14.08 -24.25 -12.27
CA VAL A 559 -15.34 -24.03 -11.56
C VAL A 559 -16.53 -24.08 -12.51
N ALA A 560 -16.43 -23.44 -13.68
CA ALA A 560 -17.48 -23.47 -14.70
C ALA A 560 -17.74 -24.90 -15.19
N GLU A 561 -16.67 -25.66 -15.46
CA GLU A 561 -16.75 -27.07 -15.87
C GLU A 561 -17.42 -27.95 -14.79
N ARG A 562 -17.09 -27.73 -13.51
CA ARG A 562 -17.75 -28.41 -12.37
C ARG A 562 -19.24 -28.07 -12.29
N GLN A 563 -19.61 -26.81 -12.47
CA GLN A 563 -21.01 -26.37 -12.40
C GLN A 563 -21.85 -26.93 -13.55
N GLN A 564 -21.27 -27.05 -14.75
CA GLN A 564 -21.98 -27.56 -15.93
C GLN A 564 -22.11 -29.09 -15.93
N ASN A 565 -21.04 -29.81 -15.57
CA ASN A 565 -20.96 -31.27 -15.74
C ASN A 565 -20.92 -32.06 -14.42
N GLY A 566 -21.13 -31.40 -13.28
CA GLY A 566 -21.17 -32.01 -11.95
C GLY A 566 -19.80 -32.13 -11.28
N LEU A 567 -19.80 -32.67 -10.06
CA LEU A 567 -18.58 -32.82 -9.25
C LEU A 567 -17.54 -33.71 -9.95
N PHE A 568 -16.26 -33.41 -9.71
CA PHE A 568 -15.17 -34.25 -10.17
C PHE A 568 -15.07 -35.52 -9.34
N LEU A 569 -14.97 -36.66 -10.03
CA LEU A 569 -14.96 -37.98 -9.40
C LEU A 569 -13.55 -38.55 -9.19
N SER A 570 -12.56 -38.05 -9.93
CA SER A 570 -11.16 -38.48 -9.83
C SER A 570 -10.19 -37.42 -10.36
N ILE A 571 -8.89 -37.58 -10.09
CA ILE A 571 -7.84 -36.71 -10.66
C ILE A 571 -7.79 -36.86 -12.19
N GLU A 572 -8.06 -38.05 -12.71
CA GLU A 572 -8.17 -38.33 -14.15
C GLU A 572 -9.34 -37.56 -14.77
N ASP A 573 -10.50 -37.52 -14.09
CA ASP A 573 -11.67 -36.75 -14.53
C ASP A 573 -11.36 -35.25 -14.64
N VAL A 574 -10.65 -34.69 -13.67
CA VAL A 574 -10.19 -33.29 -13.72
C VAL A 574 -9.30 -33.05 -14.94
N ARG A 575 -8.32 -33.94 -15.20
CA ARG A 575 -7.44 -33.82 -16.39
C ARG A 575 -8.24 -33.85 -17.68
N HIS A 576 -9.15 -34.82 -17.84
CA HIS A 576 -9.91 -34.99 -19.08
C HIS A 576 -10.85 -33.82 -19.36
N ARG A 577 -11.53 -33.31 -18.33
CA ARG A 577 -12.52 -32.24 -18.47
C ARG A 577 -11.90 -30.85 -18.63
N THR A 578 -10.77 -30.60 -17.98
CA THR A 578 -10.18 -29.23 -17.90
C THR A 578 -8.91 -29.07 -18.73
N GLY A 579 -8.26 -30.17 -19.14
CA GLY A 579 -6.97 -30.13 -19.81
C GLY A 579 -5.78 -29.71 -18.92
N ALA A 580 -5.96 -29.65 -17.60
CA ALA A 580 -4.94 -29.24 -16.65
C ALA A 580 -3.61 -30.01 -16.85
N ASP A 581 -2.50 -29.27 -17.00
CA ASP A 581 -1.21 -29.88 -17.27
C ASP A 581 -0.61 -30.57 -16.04
N ARG A 582 0.55 -31.21 -16.22
CA ARG A 582 1.25 -31.90 -15.12
C ARG A 582 1.53 -30.99 -13.93
N ARG A 583 1.99 -29.77 -14.18
CA ARG A 583 2.41 -28.83 -13.12
C ARG A 583 1.22 -28.38 -12.30
N VAL A 584 0.08 -28.15 -12.95
CA VAL A 584 -1.18 -27.81 -12.30
C VAL A 584 -1.69 -28.96 -11.43
N LEU A 585 -1.75 -30.18 -11.98
CA LEU A 585 -2.23 -31.34 -11.23
C LEU A 585 -1.33 -31.65 -10.01
N GLU A 586 -0.02 -31.60 -10.17
CA GLU A 586 0.93 -31.76 -9.06
C GLU A 586 0.76 -30.66 -8.01
N ALA A 587 0.50 -29.41 -8.41
CA ALA A 587 0.27 -28.31 -7.48
C ALA A 587 -1.06 -28.45 -6.71
N LEU A 588 -2.15 -28.82 -7.39
CA LEU A 588 -3.45 -29.09 -6.77
C LEU A 588 -3.36 -30.25 -5.77
N ALA A 589 -2.67 -31.33 -6.14
CA ALA A 589 -2.41 -32.44 -5.23
C ALA A 589 -1.58 -32.01 -4.01
N THR A 590 -0.53 -31.21 -4.22
CA THR A 590 0.32 -30.71 -3.14
C THR A 590 -0.45 -29.77 -2.20
N ALA A 591 -1.43 -29.02 -2.71
CA ALA A 591 -2.31 -28.16 -1.92
C ALA A 591 -3.37 -28.92 -1.09
N GLY A 592 -3.56 -30.23 -1.34
CA GLY A 592 -4.68 -31.00 -0.77
C GLY A 592 -6.01 -30.75 -1.47
N ALA A 593 -6.03 -30.19 -2.68
CA ALA A 593 -7.27 -29.86 -3.37
C ALA A 593 -8.10 -31.08 -3.79
N PHE A 594 -7.49 -32.27 -3.77
CA PHE A 594 -8.13 -33.55 -4.10
C PHE A 594 -8.53 -34.36 -2.87
N ASP A 595 -8.33 -33.84 -1.65
CA ASP A 595 -8.54 -34.60 -0.41
C ASP A 595 -9.97 -35.19 -0.34
N ARG A 596 -10.98 -34.38 -0.68
CA ARG A 596 -12.39 -34.80 -0.73
C ARG A 596 -12.69 -35.91 -1.75
N ILE A 597 -11.96 -35.96 -2.87
CA ILE A 597 -12.12 -37.02 -3.87
C ILE A 597 -11.60 -38.35 -3.32
N LEU A 598 -10.50 -38.30 -2.57
CA LEU A 598 -9.83 -39.48 -2.03
C LEU A 598 -10.57 -40.07 -0.81
N GLU A 599 -11.21 -39.24 0.00
CA GLU A 599 -12.00 -39.66 1.16
C GLU A 599 -13.24 -40.50 0.81
N GLN A 600 -13.77 -40.37 -0.42
CA GLN A 600 -14.94 -41.15 -0.87
C GLN A 600 -14.62 -42.62 -1.20
N GLY A 601 -13.33 -43.02 -1.25
CA GLY A 601 -12.89 -44.35 -1.69
C GLY A 601 -12.65 -45.40 -0.60
N ASP A 602 -12.27 -44.99 0.63
CA ASP A 602 -12.06 -45.88 1.79
C ASP A 602 -12.02 -45.04 3.09
N SER A 603 -13.00 -45.24 3.97
CA SER A 603 -13.17 -44.47 5.22
C SER A 603 -12.09 -44.76 6.29
N SER A 604 -11.09 -45.61 5.99
CA SER A 604 -10.09 -46.07 6.95
C SER A 604 -8.67 -45.55 6.72
N SER A 605 -8.39 -44.89 5.58
CA SER A 605 -7.06 -44.36 5.28
C SER A 605 -6.99 -42.83 5.42
N VAL A 606 -6.07 -42.33 6.24
CA VAL A 606 -5.67 -40.92 6.28
C VAL A 606 -5.37 -40.44 4.86
N THR A 607 -6.07 -39.40 4.41
CA THR A 607 -5.92 -38.77 3.10
C THR A 607 -4.45 -38.43 2.83
N ASP A 608 -3.77 -39.20 1.97
CA ASP A 608 -2.33 -39.06 1.75
C ASP A 608 -2.04 -38.21 0.51
N ARG A 609 -1.62 -36.95 0.71
CA ARG A 609 -1.16 -36.08 -0.38
C ARG A 609 -0.09 -36.71 -1.25
N ARG A 610 0.71 -37.64 -0.73
CA ARG A 610 1.71 -38.37 -1.53
C ARG A 610 1.04 -39.27 -2.56
N GLN A 611 -0.06 -39.91 -2.21
CA GLN A 611 -0.88 -40.70 -3.14
C GLN A 611 -1.52 -39.80 -4.20
N ALA A 612 -2.05 -38.64 -3.81
CA ALA A 612 -2.58 -37.65 -4.77
C ALA A 612 -1.50 -37.20 -5.76
N LEU A 613 -0.30 -36.90 -5.27
CA LEU A 613 0.83 -36.44 -6.08
C LEU A 613 1.36 -37.54 -7.02
N TRP A 614 1.45 -38.78 -6.54
CA TRP A 614 1.78 -39.94 -7.36
C TRP A 614 0.79 -40.10 -8.51
N THR A 615 -0.50 -40.07 -8.18
CA THR A 615 -1.61 -40.21 -9.13
C THR A 615 -1.59 -39.09 -10.16
N ALA A 616 -1.40 -37.83 -9.73
CA ALA A 616 -1.28 -36.68 -10.61
C ALA A 616 -0.13 -36.84 -11.62
N GLY A 617 1.01 -37.36 -11.19
CA GLY A 617 2.15 -37.62 -12.08
C GLY A 617 1.85 -38.67 -13.15
N ALA A 618 1.13 -39.74 -12.79
CA ALA A 618 0.73 -40.80 -13.73
C ALA A 618 -0.35 -40.32 -14.72
N VAL A 619 -1.39 -39.64 -14.21
CA VAL A 619 -2.50 -39.09 -15.00
C VAL A 619 -2.02 -37.99 -15.95
N ALA A 620 -1.00 -37.20 -15.57
CA ALA A 620 -0.54 -36.12 -16.42
C ALA A 620 0.05 -36.58 -17.77
N ALA A 621 0.41 -37.86 -17.90
CA ALA A 621 0.87 -38.46 -19.15
C ALA A 621 -0.28 -38.73 -20.16
N THR A 622 -1.53 -38.49 -19.76
CA THR A 622 -2.70 -38.82 -20.57
C THR A 622 -3.19 -37.62 -21.37
N GLY A 623 -3.80 -37.86 -22.52
CA GLY A 623 -4.30 -36.81 -23.41
C GLY A 623 -5.76 -37.02 -23.79
N PRO A 624 -6.39 -36.00 -24.42
CA PRO A 624 -7.79 -36.06 -24.85
C PRO A 624 -8.12 -37.22 -25.81
N GLY A 625 -7.11 -37.81 -26.46
CA GLY A 625 -7.26 -38.94 -27.38
C GLY A 625 -7.13 -40.33 -26.74
N GLN A 626 -6.98 -40.43 -25.42
CA GLN A 626 -6.90 -41.71 -24.70
C GLN A 626 -8.21 -42.02 -23.97
N LEU A 627 -8.62 -43.29 -23.99
CA LEU A 627 -9.83 -43.73 -23.30
C LEU A 627 -9.62 -43.67 -21.78
N PRO A 628 -10.62 -43.20 -21.01
CA PRO A 628 -10.57 -43.19 -19.55
C PRO A 628 -10.29 -44.59 -18.97
N GLY A 629 -9.48 -44.66 -17.90
CA GLY A 629 -9.22 -45.88 -17.16
C GLY A 629 -8.18 -46.83 -17.78
N ILE A 630 -7.55 -46.47 -18.90
CA ILE A 630 -6.45 -47.24 -19.51
C ILE A 630 -5.08 -46.85 -18.91
N VAL A 631 -5.06 -45.79 -18.10
CA VAL A 631 -3.85 -45.22 -17.51
C VAL A 631 -3.24 -46.19 -16.51
N THR A 632 -2.02 -46.64 -16.78
CA THR A 632 -1.28 -47.52 -15.87
C THR A 632 -0.54 -46.70 -14.81
N GLY A 633 -0.48 -47.21 -13.57
CA GLY A 633 0.28 -46.57 -12.48
C GLY A 633 -0.49 -45.50 -11.69
N VAL A 634 -1.80 -45.37 -11.92
CA VAL A 634 -2.71 -44.46 -11.18
C VAL A 634 -2.88 -44.89 -9.72
N GLN A 635 -2.88 -46.19 -9.46
CA GLN A 635 -2.87 -46.70 -8.08
C GLN A 635 -1.49 -46.50 -7.48
N ALA A 636 -1.39 -45.62 -6.49
CA ALA A 636 -0.17 -45.45 -5.73
C ALA A 636 0.12 -46.73 -4.91
N PRO A 637 1.40 -47.12 -4.77
CA PRO A 637 1.77 -48.09 -3.74
C PRO A 637 1.44 -47.54 -2.35
N GLN A 638 1.48 -48.39 -1.32
CA GLN A 638 1.32 -47.92 0.06
C GLN A 638 2.48 -46.98 0.41
N LEU A 639 2.19 -45.69 0.50
CA LEU A 639 3.13 -44.64 0.88
C LEU A 639 2.92 -44.28 2.35
N PRO A 640 3.97 -43.88 3.08
CA PRO A 640 3.80 -43.35 4.42
C PRO A 640 3.04 -42.02 4.35
N GLY A 641 2.13 -41.75 5.29
CA GLY A 641 1.47 -40.45 5.38
C GLY A 641 2.45 -39.29 5.63
N MET A 642 2.02 -38.07 5.31
CA MET A 642 2.76 -36.86 5.65
C MET A 642 2.54 -36.45 7.11
N SER A 643 3.62 -36.03 7.78
CA SER A 643 3.55 -35.35 9.07
C SER A 643 2.96 -33.94 8.94
N ASP A 644 2.43 -33.36 10.03
CA ASP A 644 1.90 -31.98 10.05
C ASP A 644 2.90 -30.95 9.50
N ARG A 645 4.18 -31.17 9.75
CA ARG A 645 5.28 -30.34 9.24
C ARG A 645 5.40 -30.43 7.73
N GLU A 646 5.33 -31.64 7.17
CA GLU A 646 5.39 -31.86 5.72
C GLU A 646 4.14 -31.29 5.03
N LEU A 647 2.97 -31.41 5.67
CA LEU A 647 1.74 -30.79 5.18
C LEU A 647 1.83 -29.26 5.14
N ALA A 648 2.36 -28.63 6.19
CA ALA A 648 2.57 -27.18 6.19
C ALA A 648 3.61 -26.74 5.15
N GLN A 649 4.66 -27.53 4.91
CA GLN A 649 5.62 -27.25 3.85
C GLN A 649 4.98 -27.35 2.46
N ALA A 650 4.14 -28.36 2.25
CA ALA A 650 3.39 -28.55 1.02
C ALA A 650 2.40 -27.38 0.80
N ASP A 651 1.67 -26.98 1.83
CA ASP A 651 0.76 -25.81 1.81
C ASP A 651 1.49 -24.52 1.44
N MET A 652 2.61 -24.21 2.10
CA MET A 652 3.42 -23.03 1.80
C MET A 652 3.99 -23.04 0.39
N TRP A 653 4.38 -24.20 -0.13
CA TRP A 653 4.87 -24.31 -1.51
C TRP A 653 3.75 -24.15 -2.54
N ALA A 654 2.59 -24.75 -2.27
CA ALA A 654 1.48 -24.83 -3.22
C ALA A 654 0.63 -23.57 -3.26
N THR A 655 0.38 -22.93 -2.11
CA THR A 655 -0.51 -21.75 -2.01
C THR A 655 0.17 -20.52 -1.42
N GLY A 656 1.37 -20.67 -0.86
CA GLY A 656 2.00 -19.61 -0.07
C GLY A 656 1.38 -19.42 1.32
N VAL A 657 0.41 -20.26 1.72
CA VAL A 657 -0.32 -20.16 2.99
C VAL A 657 -0.44 -21.53 3.65
N ALA A 658 0.13 -21.69 4.84
CA ALA A 658 -0.17 -22.81 5.73
C ALA A 658 -1.06 -22.35 6.89
N ALA A 659 -2.38 -22.46 6.73
CA ALA A 659 -3.33 -21.98 7.73
C ALA A 659 -3.04 -22.57 9.12
N GLU A 660 -2.88 -23.90 9.23
CA GLU A 660 -2.73 -24.61 10.51
C GLU A 660 -1.29 -24.72 11.03
N GLY A 661 -0.29 -24.29 10.25
CA GLY A 661 1.11 -24.59 10.51
C GLY A 661 2.04 -23.41 10.29
N HIS A 662 2.11 -22.48 11.25
CA HIS A 662 3.17 -21.48 11.26
C HIS A 662 4.53 -22.18 11.48
N PRO A 663 5.59 -21.85 10.71
CA PRO A 663 6.88 -22.56 10.76
C PRO A 663 7.52 -22.71 12.15
N THR A 664 7.36 -21.71 13.01
CA THR A 664 7.90 -21.72 14.39
C THR A 664 7.18 -22.69 15.32
N ARG A 665 5.92 -23.03 15.05
CA ARG A 665 5.13 -23.99 15.85
C ARG A 665 5.83 -25.35 15.91
N PHE A 666 6.40 -25.81 14.79
CA PHE A 666 7.07 -27.11 14.69
C PHE A 666 8.40 -27.21 15.44
N ILE A 667 8.93 -26.08 15.90
CA ILE A 667 10.17 -26.02 16.69
C ILE A 667 9.93 -25.34 18.04
N ARG A 668 8.68 -25.11 18.45
CA ARG A 668 8.34 -24.33 19.64
C ARG A 668 8.96 -24.92 20.90
N ASP A 669 8.88 -26.22 21.11
CA ASP A 669 9.47 -26.86 22.30
C ASP A 669 10.98 -26.56 22.40
N ARG A 670 11.71 -26.69 21.28
CA ARG A 670 13.14 -26.36 21.22
C ARG A 670 13.39 -24.87 21.49
N LEU A 671 12.58 -23.99 20.91
CA LEU A 671 12.69 -22.54 21.13
C LEU A 671 12.43 -22.19 22.61
N SER A 672 11.44 -22.82 23.24
CA SER A 672 11.13 -22.65 24.65
C SER A 672 12.25 -23.15 25.56
N ASP A 673 12.86 -24.31 25.26
CA ASP A 673 14.03 -24.83 25.99
C ASP A 673 15.25 -23.91 25.87
N GLU A 674 15.40 -23.24 24.72
CA GLU A 674 16.44 -22.22 24.49
C GLU A 674 16.12 -20.89 25.22
N GLY A 675 14.92 -20.71 25.77
CA GLY A 675 14.48 -19.49 26.46
C GLY A 675 13.98 -18.39 25.51
N VAL A 676 13.49 -18.77 24.32
CA VAL A 676 12.88 -17.86 23.34
C VAL A 676 11.45 -17.51 23.77
N VAL A 677 11.18 -16.21 23.85
CA VAL A 677 9.88 -15.63 24.22
C VAL A 677 9.02 -15.45 22.98
N THR A 678 7.73 -15.79 23.07
CA THR A 678 6.74 -15.61 21.99
C THR A 678 6.33 -14.15 21.83
N ALA A 679 5.80 -13.77 20.65
CA ALA A 679 5.25 -12.44 20.43
C ALA A 679 4.17 -12.06 21.47
N SER A 680 3.26 -12.99 21.79
CA SER A 680 2.19 -12.76 22.78
C SER A 680 2.70 -12.52 24.21
N GLU A 681 3.83 -13.13 24.59
CA GLU A 681 4.39 -13.01 25.94
C GLU A 681 5.19 -11.71 26.12
N LEU A 682 5.68 -11.09 25.05
CA LEU A 682 6.51 -9.88 25.15
C LEU A 682 5.78 -8.71 25.82
N ALA A 683 4.45 -8.64 25.69
CA ALA A 683 3.65 -7.59 26.30
C ALA A 683 3.74 -7.62 27.84
N THR A 684 3.80 -8.82 28.43
CA THR A 684 3.83 -9.03 29.90
C THR A 684 5.21 -9.40 30.44
N HIS A 685 6.16 -9.79 29.59
CA HIS A 685 7.51 -10.20 29.98
C HIS A 685 8.25 -9.11 30.78
N PRO A 686 9.06 -9.43 31.81
CA PRO A 686 9.87 -8.44 32.52
C PRO A 686 10.75 -7.59 31.59
N HIS A 687 10.96 -6.32 31.94
CA HIS A 687 11.92 -5.46 31.23
C HIS A 687 13.32 -6.07 31.32
N GLY A 688 14.08 -6.00 30.22
CA GLY A 688 15.46 -6.49 30.20
C GLY A 688 15.84 -7.13 28.87
N LYS A 689 16.79 -8.06 28.94
CA LYS A 689 17.23 -8.82 27.76
C LYS A 689 16.27 -9.97 27.49
N VAL A 690 15.90 -10.12 26.24
CA VAL A 690 15.02 -11.19 25.75
C VAL A 690 15.65 -11.85 24.53
N MET A 691 15.27 -13.10 24.29
CA MET A 691 15.55 -13.79 23.05
C MET A 691 14.23 -14.05 22.35
N ILE A 692 14.15 -13.68 21.07
CA ILE A 692 12.99 -13.90 20.22
C ILE A 692 13.44 -14.64 18.97
N ALA A 693 12.54 -15.37 18.34
CA ALA A 693 12.82 -16.06 17.09
C ALA A 693 11.58 -16.06 16.21
N GLY A 694 11.76 -15.93 14.90
CA GLY A 694 10.64 -15.83 13.99
C GLY A 694 11.05 -15.72 12.53
N VAL A 695 10.04 -15.82 11.68
CA VAL A 695 10.12 -15.64 10.23
C VAL A 695 10.17 -14.14 9.92
N VAL A 696 11.11 -13.70 9.10
CA VAL A 696 11.16 -12.27 8.72
C VAL A 696 10.06 -11.97 7.73
N THR A 697 9.12 -11.10 8.11
CA THR A 697 8.04 -10.69 7.23
C THR A 697 8.48 -9.53 6.34
N HIS A 698 9.14 -8.52 6.93
CA HIS A 698 9.52 -7.29 6.21
C HIS A 698 10.80 -6.67 6.74
N ARG A 699 11.50 -5.95 5.86
CA ARG A 699 12.68 -5.15 6.19
C ARG A 699 12.51 -3.73 5.68
N GLN A 700 12.88 -2.74 6.50
CA GLN A 700 12.79 -1.32 6.18
C GLN A 700 14.04 -0.59 6.64
N ARG A 701 14.62 0.26 5.79
CA ARG A 701 15.76 1.10 6.18
C ARG A 701 15.59 2.52 5.63
N PRO A 702 14.70 3.34 6.23
CA PRO A 702 14.45 4.69 5.74
C PRO A 702 15.71 5.56 5.80
N ALA A 703 15.94 6.42 4.78
CA ALA A 703 17.04 7.40 4.79
C ALA A 703 17.04 8.29 6.04
N THR A 704 15.85 8.63 6.54
CA THR A 704 15.66 9.54 7.67
C THR A 704 15.99 8.91 9.03
N ALA A 705 16.26 7.60 9.08
CA ALA A 705 16.51 6.86 10.32
C ALA A 705 17.99 6.77 10.71
N SER A 706 18.85 7.64 10.16
CA SER A 706 20.29 7.73 10.46
C SER A 706 21.04 6.38 10.38
N GLY A 707 20.62 5.52 9.44
CA GLY A 707 21.22 4.22 9.20
C GLY A 707 20.66 3.05 10.02
N THR A 708 19.66 3.29 10.89
CA THR A 708 18.91 2.26 11.63
C THR A 708 18.04 1.43 10.68
N THR A 709 17.99 0.12 10.90
CA THR A 709 17.16 -0.81 10.11
C THR A 709 16.07 -1.38 10.99
N PHE A 710 14.84 -1.41 10.48
CA PHE A 710 13.69 -2.00 11.15
C PHE A 710 13.37 -3.34 10.48
N LEU A 711 13.19 -4.37 11.30
CA LEU A 711 12.72 -5.67 10.87
C LEU A 711 11.40 -5.96 11.58
N ASN A 712 10.52 -6.69 10.92
CA ASN A 712 9.39 -7.32 11.58
C ASN A 712 9.55 -8.84 11.44
N ILE A 713 9.48 -9.55 12.55
CA ILE A 713 9.51 -11.02 12.57
C ILE A 713 8.17 -11.55 13.08
N GLU A 714 7.73 -12.69 12.56
CA GLU A 714 6.48 -13.34 12.91
C GLU A 714 6.77 -14.70 13.54
N ASP A 715 6.10 -14.99 14.65
CA ASP A 715 5.93 -16.34 15.16
C ASP A 715 4.44 -16.73 15.13
N GLU A 716 4.11 -17.94 15.60
CA GLU A 716 2.73 -18.44 15.56
C GLU A 716 1.76 -17.65 16.47
N THR A 717 2.27 -16.77 17.32
CA THR A 717 1.49 -15.96 18.25
C THR A 717 1.33 -14.51 17.79
N GLY A 718 2.17 -14.02 16.86
CA GLY A 718 2.03 -12.69 16.27
C GLY A 718 3.31 -12.07 15.72
N LEU A 719 3.25 -10.77 15.49
CA LEU A 719 4.36 -9.96 14.95
C LEU A 719 5.21 -9.33 16.06
N ILE A 720 6.51 -9.23 15.81
CA ILE A 720 7.49 -8.65 16.73
C ILE A 720 8.32 -7.60 15.98
N ASN A 721 8.26 -6.37 16.49
CA ASN A 721 9.04 -5.26 15.96
C ASN A 721 10.47 -5.31 16.48
N VAL A 722 11.43 -5.35 15.55
CA VAL A 722 12.85 -5.41 15.86
C VAL A 722 13.58 -4.19 15.30
N ILE A 723 14.33 -3.50 16.16
CA ILE A 723 15.13 -2.34 15.81
C ILE A 723 16.60 -2.75 15.76
N VAL A 724 17.21 -2.66 14.59
CA VAL A 724 18.63 -2.96 14.36
C VAL A 724 19.40 -1.65 14.22
N SER A 725 20.16 -1.32 15.27
CA SER A 725 21.03 -0.12 15.27
C SER A 725 22.10 -0.19 14.18
N LYS A 726 22.67 0.95 13.81
CA LYS A 726 23.77 1.03 12.82
C LYS A 726 24.93 0.09 13.15
N GLY A 727 25.33 0.02 14.42
CA GLY A 727 26.41 -0.86 14.88
C GLY A 727 26.05 -2.34 14.84
N CYS A 728 24.81 -2.72 15.12
CA CYS A 728 24.35 -4.11 14.97
C CYS A 728 24.26 -4.49 13.49
N TRP A 729 23.75 -3.59 12.64
CA TRP A 729 23.66 -3.78 11.20
C TRP A 729 25.04 -4.03 10.57
N ILE A 730 26.04 -3.21 10.88
CA ILE A 730 27.40 -3.37 10.33
C ILE A 730 27.96 -4.76 10.64
N ARG A 731 27.74 -5.26 11.86
CA ARG A 731 28.23 -6.58 12.30
C ARG A 731 27.48 -7.75 11.68
N HIS A 732 26.17 -7.64 11.49
CA HIS A 732 25.30 -8.75 11.06
C HIS A 732 24.66 -8.54 9.67
N ARG A 733 25.23 -7.65 8.83
CA ARG A 733 24.61 -7.18 7.57
C ARG A 733 24.12 -8.30 6.65
N MET A 734 24.92 -9.36 6.50
CA MET A 734 24.60 -10.48 5.61
C MET A 734 23.40 -11.25 6.13
N ILE A 735 23.42 -11.64 7.41
CA ILE A 735 22.34 -12.40 8.04
C ILE A 735 21.06 -11.57 8.06
N VAL A 736 21.14 -10.34 8.58
CA VAL A 736 19.99 -9.44 8.66
C VAL A 736 19.39 -9.18 7.28
N GLY A 737 20.22 -8.99 6.25
CA GLY A 737 19.76 -8.66 4.90
C GLY A 737 19.23 -9.83 4.07
N THR A 738 19.52 -11.09 4.44
CA THR A 738 19.23 -12.25 3.56
C THR A 738 18.52 -13.42 4.22
N ALA A 739 18.64 -13.62 5.53
CA ALA A 739 18.11 -14.82 6.18
C ALA A 739 16.57 -14.77 6.27
N PRO A 740 15.84 -15.83 5.89
CA PRO A 740 14.38 -15.83 5.91
C PRO A 740 13.79 -15.89 7.33
N ALA A 741 14.56 -16.36 8.30
CA ALA A 741 14.18 -16.41 9.70
C ALA A 741 15.39 -16.13 10.60
N LEU A 742 15.12 -15.57 11.77
CA LEU A 742 16.15 -15.02 12.66
C LEU A 742 15.94 -15.44 14.11
N TYR A 743 17.04 -15.70 14.81
CA TYR A 743 17.15 -15.51 16.25
C TYR A 743 17.63 -14.08 16.52
N VAL A 744 16.96 -13.40 17.45
CA VAL A 744 17.35 -12.06 17.89
C VAL A 744 17.47 -12.05 19.40
N ARG A 745 18.68 -11.78 19.89
CA ARG A 745 18.91 -11.42 21.29
C ARG A 745 18.98 -9.91 21.38
N GLY A 746 18.13 -9.34 22.22
CA GLY A 746 17.98 -7.90 22.30
C GLY A 746 17.43 -7.41 23.62
N ARG A 747 17.29 -6.09 23.73
CA ARG A 747 16.65 -5.43 24.87
C ARG A 747 15.18 -5.19 24.54
N LEU A 748 14.29 -5.65 25.41
CA LEU A 748 12.87 -5.38 25.34
C LEU A 748 12.59 -3.95 25.79
N GLU A 749 12.01 -3.15 24.90
CA GLU A 749 11.51 -1.81 25.19
C GLU A 749 9.99 -1.82 25.05
N ARG A 750 9.31 -1.39 26.11
CA ARG A 750 7.87 -1.19 26.14
C ARG A 750 7.60 0.24 26.55
N SER A 751 6.89 0.98 25.71
CA SER A 751 6.50 2.36 26.00
C SER A 751 5.15 2.63 25.38
N GLU A 752 4.23 3.18 26.17
CA GLU A 752 2.91 3.65 25.72
C GLU A 752 2.14 2.63 24.86
N GLY A 753 2.20 1.35 25.20
CA GLY A 753 1.50 0.27 24.48
C GLY A 753 2.26 -0.32 23.29
N VAL A 754 3.43 0.22 22.93
CA VAL A 754 4.28 -0.30 21.85
C VAL A 754 5.37 -1.19 22.42
N VAL A 755 5.54 -2.36 21.81
CA VAL A 755 6.59 -3.33 22.14
C VAL A 755 7.63 -3.36 21.01
N ASN A 756 8.90 -3.12 21.35
CA ASN A 756 10.03 -3.23 20.44
C ASN A 756 11.15 -4.05 21.06
N VAL A 757 11.92 -4.74 20.23
CA VAL A 757 13.16 -5.41 20.65
C VAL A 757 14.34 -4.75 19.93
N ILE A 758 15.22 -4.09 20.67
CA ILE A 758 16.47 -3.54 20.13
C ILE A 758 17.48 -4.68 20.00
N ALA A 759 17.84 -5.03 18.77
CA ALA A 759 18.75 -6.13 18.48
C ALA A 759 20.19 -5.81 18.93
N GLU A 760 20.76 -6.72 19.72
CA GLU A 760 22.18 -6.69 20.11
C GLU A 760 23.00 -7.70 19.31
N ARG A 761 22.42 -8.90 19.09
CA ARG A 761 23.00 -10.04 18.35
C ARG A 761 21.91 -10.70 17.52
N VAL A 762 22.23 -11.02 16.27
CA VAL A 762 21.33 -11.65 15.31
C VAL A 762 21.99 -12.86 14.70
N GLU A 763 21.25 -13.97 14.66
CA GLU A 763 21.69 -15.24 14.06
C GLU A 763 20.61 -15.78 13.12
N ALA A 764 21.02 -16.57 12.13
CA ALA A 764 20.08 -17.19 11.21
C ALA A 764 19.37 -18.35 11.91
N LEU A 765 18.03 -18.36 11.86
CA LEU A 765 17.24 -19.50 12.26
C LEU A 765 17.03 -20.40 11.04
N SER A 766 17.54 -21.62 11.09
CA SER A 766 17.29 -22.61 10.04
C SER A 766 15.89 -23.18 10.19
N LEU A 767 15.00 -22.79 9.28
CA LEU A 767 13.67 -23.36 9.12
C LEU A 767 13.65 -24.22 7.86
N GLN A 768 13.05 -25.41 7.96
CA GLN A 768 12.82 -26.26 6.80
C GLN A 768 11.71 -25.72 5.90
N VAL A 769 10.74 -25.01 6.47
CA VAL A 769 9.73 -24.25 5.72
C VAL A 769 10.30 -22.87 5.42
N GLN A 770 10.66 -22.65 4.15
CA GLN A 770 11.19 -21.36 3.70
C GLN A 770 10.05 -20.41 3.35
N SER A 771 10.14 -19.17 3.81
CA SER A 771 9.29 -18.06 3.39
C SER A 771 10.15 -16.95 2.78
N LYS A 772 9.51 -16.07 1.99
CA LYS A 772 10.15 -14.87 1.46
C LYS A 772 9.57 -13.64 2.16
N SER A 773 10.44 -12.73 2.57
CA SER A 773 10.04 -11.43 3.10
C SER A 773 9.64 -10.46 2.00
N ARG A 774 8.78 -9.50 2.33
CA ARG A 774 8.49 -8.34 1.47
C ARG A 774 9.36 -7.15 1.96
N ASP A 775 10.43 -6.87 1.22
CA ASP A 775 11.41 -5.86 1.63
C ASP A 775 11.11 -4.49 1.01
N PHE A 776 10.87 -3.48 1.86
CA PHE A 776 10.56 -2.11 1.45
C PHE A 776 11.80 -1.21 1.46
N ARG A 777 11.70 -0.05 0.80
CA ARG A 777 12.79 0.92 0.75
C ARG A 777 12.89 1.67 2.06
#